data_AF-Q4CX90-F1
#
_entry.id   AF-Q4CX90-F1
#
_cell.length_a   1.000
_cell.length_b   1.000
_cell.length_c   1.000
_cell.angle_alpha   90.00
_cell.angle_beta   90.00
_cell.angle_gamma   90.00
#
_symmetry.space_group_name_H-M   'P 1'
#
loop_
_entity.id
_entity.type
_entity.pdbx_description
1 polymer ?
#
loop_
_entity_poly.entity_id
_entity_poly.type
_entity_poly.pdbx_seq_one_letter_code
_entity_poly.pdbx_strand_id
1 'polypeptide(L)'
;MRVASSSCLSLRSHSVFSVTNVSVVSSGGGIVLGERLVVFDSVLRFVGVEGSVASSLVRCDGGTVGGGGWLDLHDVWAVGEASSVASLSGVTLSGGAVSIARCAATGATLVSGLAITSGVVSVQCNRAGGRVLRSSGDYRMAGLPSVSVVPCDGCAAALACFDALTASFSDCVCSCRAGGVGEACLPFDVPPARSGGGGDAQDCVSGVTLTESVTVGGGRATACFDSVVFSGPITVAVDLRSMDAFADALNVTLRHCVLAGGAHLRIGGLSESTARLLPHALVNMTNVTSLEGTIVLHGAMPLHSSVLLANSTLRATVGGSQYVPTTRGHEKFRHGPALVLDGVRLLSTRFVMTRSTLFCYGGSCAAILVEHGLCANLSSVFYMDNCAVVSRAHVMYALASYLRVSGDSVFSIQNGSWSAPSIEYYESACVFEDVVVDGGSVLQIVSSTFRLGFAMLMASTLTVTGGGWLVHRDNEFRTAHVVYVDKENGVAFRDQSVWSIIDDNFTYGSFLSFACMTNKWSPPSDTRPTIYGMCNEIRGSPVTNYGEDLNIGSPVTVLDCGACTVEAVCFAARTSSISGCECVCAAGGHGDTCLPAAVPDGLGPLPLPDADDTEVRCVHGGSISSVEVPAPGVRGLCFVNVTFTAAIVLDLWSFDAPQHTLNITLLQCVLMGLSVRGSGARVHVNVASSMLDSGALEFEGGFGASSQILVAGSTLVTTSTHAIAFLDFDPGKTLTLLLLDSYIEGNSYAVYFSDAVVIDGGGIIVKGNTLSTMENKGMESSVYAYAIEVNNGGYIDVENNTMSAANGLYLNGDTTVSSAGLLRVADCYFVGRKRLLNSALLYLDGLVTLEDGAQGVWRARRG
;
A
#
# COMPACT_ATOMS: atom_id res chain seq x y z
N MET A 1 -19.38 -35.16 -19.75
CA MET A 1 -20.30 -36.23 -20.22
C MET A 1 -19.98 -36.51 -21.68
N ARG A 2 -19.92 -37.78 -22.11
CA ARG A 2 -19.68 -38.13 -23.52
C ARG A 2 -20.58 -39.27 -23.95
N VAL A 3 -21.49 -38.99 -24.87
CA VAL A 3 -22.19 -40.00 -25.66
C VAL A 3 -21.23 -40.46 -26.75
N ALA A 4 -21.01 -41.77 -26.87
CA ALA A 4 -20.14 -42.32 -27.91
C ALA A 4 -20.70 -42.00 -29.30
N SER A 5 -19.84 -41.78 -30.30
CA SER A 5 -20.25 -41.41 -31.67
C SER A 5 -21.19 -42.44 -32.31
N SER A 6 -21.01 -43.73 -32.01
CA SER A 6 -21.88 -44.82 -32.48
C SER A 6 -23.25 -44.89 -31.79
N SER A 7 -23.42 -44.18 -30.67
CA SER A 7 -24.66 -44.19 -29.87
C SER A 7 -25.64 -43.11 -30.33
N CYS A 8 -26.92 -43.35 -30.11
CA CYS A 8 -27.99 -42.40 -30.42
C CYS A 8 -28.56 -41.81 -29.13
N LEU A 9 -28.63 -40.49 -29.05
CA LEU A 9 -29.38 -39.78 -28.02
C LEU A 9 -30.69 -39.30 -28.66
N SER A 10 -31.81 -39.97 -28.35
CA SER A 10 -33.11 -39.68 -28.96
C SER A 10 -34.13 -39.31 -27.90
N LEU A 11 -34.62 -38.06 -27.96
CA LEU A 11 -35.72 -37.53 -27.16
C LEU A 11 -36.97 -37.47 -28.06
N ARG A 12 -37.98 -38.25 -27.70
CA ARG A 12 -39.24 -38.36 -28.43
C ARG A 12 -40.41 -38.41 -27.46
N SER A 13 -41.61 -38.14 -27.98
CA SER A 13 -42.86 -38.37 -27.24
C SER A 13 -42.92 -37.62 -25.91
N HIS A 14 -42.71 -36.30 -25.94
CA HIS A 14 -42.79 -35.42 -24.78
C HIS A 14 -41.76 -35.78 -23.70
N SER A 15 -40.52 -36.07 -24.11
CA SER A 15 -39.40 -36.32 -23.19
C SER A 15 -38.63 -35.03 -22.88
N VAL A 16 -37.95 -34.99 -21.73
CA VAL A 16 -37.06 -33.89 -21.34
C VAL A 16 -35.69 -34.43 -20.93
N PHE A 17 -34.63 -33.86 -21.50
CA PHE A 17 -33.27 -33.98 -21.00
C PHE A 17 -32.81 -32.60 -20.56
N SER A 18 -32.51 -32.44 -19.26
CA SER A 18 -32.10 -31.16 -18.69
C SER A 18 -30.78 -31.31 -17.94
N VAL A 19 -29.83 -30.43 -18.22
CA VAL A 19 -28.64 -30.20 -17.37
C VAL A 19 -28.82 -28.84 -16.73
N THR A 20 -28.98 -28.79 -15.41
CA THR A 20 -29.30 -27.56 -14.69
C THR A 20 -28.30 -27.32 -13.56
N ASN A 21 -27.74 -26.10 -13.44
CA ASN A 21 -26.81 -25.68 -12.37
C ASN A 21 -25.57 -26.60 -12.25
N VAL A 22 -24.83 -26.75 -13.35
CA VAL A 22 -23.65 -27.63 -13.40
C VAL A 22 -22.41 -26.86 -13.83
N SER A 23 -21.30 -27.06 -13.13
CA SER A 23 -19.98 -26.60 -13.55
C SER A 23 -19.18 -27.73 -14.22
N VAL A 24 -18.46 -27.41 -15.28
CA VAL A 24 -17.70 -28.35 -16.11
C VAL A 24 -16.26 -27.87 -16.26
N VAL A 25 -15.30 -28.69 -15.89
CA VAL A 25 -13.87 -28.42 -16.12
C VAL A 25 -13.30 -29.55 -16.96
N SER A 26 -12.70 -29.22 -18.10
CA SER A 26 -12.13 -30.20 -19.01
C SER A 26 -11.00 -29.59 -19.84
N SER A 27 -9.90 -30.31 -20.02
CA SER A 27 -8.81 -29.91 -20.92
C SER A 27 -9.18 -30.01 -22.41
N GLY A 28 -10.36 -30.54 -22.74
CA GLY A 28 -10.86 -30.69 -24.10
C GLY A 28 -12.26 -30.10 -24.29
N GLY A 29 -13.23 -30.94 -24.68
CA GLY A 29 -14.65 -30.57 -24.76
C GLY A 29 -15.40 -30.82 -23.45
N GLY A 30 -16.56 -30.18 -23.28
CA GLY A 30 -17.41 -30.33 -22.10
C GLY A 30 -18.37 -31.52 -22.18
N ILE A 31 -19.56 -31.27 -22.72
CA ILE A 31 -20.67 -32.21 -22.86
C ILE A 31 -20.80 -32.61 -24.33
N VAL A 32 -20.46 -33.85 -24.65
CA VAL A 32 -20.50 -34.37 -26.02
C VAL A 32 -21.74 -35.26 -26.18
N LEU A 33 -22.62 -34.94 -27.12
CA LEU A 33 -23.91 -35.60 -27.39
C LEU A 33 -23.85 -36.62 -28.54
N GLY A 34 -22.68 -36.83 -29.13
CA GLY A 34 -22.45 -37.81 -30.20
C GLY A 34 -22.84 -37.29 -31.59
N GLU A 35 -23.01 -38.22 -32.54
CA GLU A 35 -23.29 -37.93 -33.96
C GLU A 35 -24.76 -38.19 -34.37
N ARG A 36 -25.59 -38.67 -33.44
CA ARG A 36 -26.96 -39.12 -33.70
C ARG A 36 -27.94 -38.57 -32.66
N LEU A 37 -28.02 -37.24 -32.56
CA LEU A 37 -29.03 -36.56 -31.75
C LEU A 37 -30.38 -36.53 -32.47
N VAL A 38 -31.47 -36.83 -31.77
CA VAL A 38 -32.83 -36.70 -32.29
C VAL A 38 -33.69 -36.03 -31.23
N VAL A 39 -34.27 -34.88 -31.53
CA VAL A 39 -35.20 -34.17 -30.64
C VAL A 39 -36.49 -33.89 -31.41
N PHE A 40 -37.57 -34.61 -31.09
CA PHE A 40 -38.89 -34.45 -31.70
C PHE A 40 -39.98 -34.45 -30.63
N ASP A 41 -40.89 -33.47 -30.67
CA ASP A 41 -41.92 -33.27 -29.64
C ASP A 41 -41.36 -33.37 -28.22
N SER A 42 -40.16 -32.83 -27.97
CA SER A 42 -39.35 -33.07 -26.76
C SER A 42 -38.35 -31.94 -26.53
N VAL A 43 -37.78 -31.88 -25.32
CA VAL A 43 -36.91 -30.78 -24.90
C VAL A 43 -35.52 -31.27 -24.53
N LEU A 44 -34.49 -30.68 -25.13
CA LEU A 44 -33.10 -30.78 -24.73
C LEU A 44 -32.67 -29.41 -24.18
N ARG A 45 -32.38 -29.29 -22.89
CA ARG A 45 -32.03 -27.99 -22.29
C ARG A 45 -30.77 -28.02 -21.43
N PHE A 46 -30.03 -26.93 -21.47
CA PHE A 46 -28.88 -26.65 -20.63
C PHE A 46 -29.12 -25.29 -19.97
N VAL A 47 -29.26 -25.28 -18.64
CA VAL A 47 -29.65 -24.08 -17.90
C VAL A 47 -28.71 -23.83 -16.72
N GLY A 48 -28.03 -22.68 -16.70
CA GLY A 48 -27.05 -22.38 -15.65
C GLY A 48 -25.86 -23.34 -15.70
N VAL A 49 -25.28 -23.52 -16.88
CA VAL A 49 -24.15 -24.43 -17.11
C VAL A 49 -22.90 -23.63 -17.41
N GLU A 50 -21.90 -23.71 -16.54
CA GLU A 50 -20.62 -23.04 -16.72
C GLU A 50 -19.54 -24.06 -17.04
N GLY A 51 -18.57 -23.71 -17.87
CA GLY A 51 -17.37 -24.51 -17.94
C GLY A 51 -16.13 -23.86 -18.49
N SER A 52 -15.00 -24.24 -17.90
CA SER A 52 -13.66 -23.97 -18.41
C SER A 52 -13.26 -25.14 -19.30
N VAL A 53 -13.36 -24.93 -20.61
CA VAL A 53 -13.14 -25.94 -21.65
C VAL A 53 -12.25 -25.36 -22.75
N ALA A 54 -11.40 -26.18 -23.36
CA ALA A 54 -10.50 -25.75 -24.44
C ALA A 54 -11.21 -25.57 -25.79
N SER A 55 -12.47 -25.98 -25.91
CA SER A 55 -13.24 -25.94 -27.16
C SER A 55 -14.70 -25.56 -26.91
N SER A 56 -15.67 -26.41 -27.24
CA SER A 56 -17.10 -26.13 -27.01
C SER A 56 -17.60 -26.78 -25.72
N LEU A 57 -18.40 -26.04 -24.96
CA LEU A 57 -18.99 -26.54 -23.73
C LEU A 57 -20.06 -27.60 -24.02
N VAL A 58 -20.91 -27.37 -25.02
CA VAL A 58 -21.82 -28.39 -25.57
C VAL A 58 -21.39 -28.73 -26.99
N ARG A 59 -21.18 -30.02 -27.28
CA ARG A 59 -20.79 -30.48 -28.62
C ARG A 59 -21.74 -31.56 -29.12
N CYS A 60 -22.24 -31.39 -30.32
CA CYS A 60 -23.02 -32.37 -31.05
C CYS A 60 -22.54 -32.40 -32.49
N ASP A 61 -22.15 -33.58 -32.96
CA ASP A 61 -21.48 -33.80 -34.25
C ASP A 61 -22.42 -34.35 -35.34
N GLY A 62 -23.71 -34.49 -35.01
CA GLY A 62 -24.75 -34.87 -35.96
C GLY A 62 -26.11 -35.06 -35.30
N GLY A 63 -27.16 -34.91 -36.09
CA GLY A 63 -28.53 -35.14 -35.64
C GLY A 63 -29.57 -34.18 -36.19
N THR A 64 -30.75 -34.19 -35.58
CA THR A 64 -31.88 -33.34 -35.99
C THR A 64 -32.66 -32.83 -34.79
N VAL A 65 -32.91 -31.51 -34.77
CA VAL A 65 -33.94 -30.89 -33.93
C VAL A 65 -35.15 -30.69 -34.83
N GLY A 66 -36.10 -31.61 -34.71
CA GLY A 66 -37.25 -31.75 -35.60
C GLY A 66 -38.49 -31.00 -35.09
N GLY A 67 -39.61 -31.19 -35.79
CA GLY A 67 -40.92 -30.65 -35.39
C GLY A 67 -41.25 -30.93 -33.93
N GLY A 68 -41.72 -29.90 -33.22
CA GLY A 68 -42.01 -29.95 -31.78
C GLY A 68 -40.78 -30.15 -30.89
N GLY A 69 -39.57 -30.24 -31.45
CA GLY A 69 -38.32 -30.32 -30.70
C GLY A 69 -37.85 -28.94 -30.26
N TRP A 70 -37.39 -28.83 -29.02
CA TRP A 70 -36.83 -27.60 -28.46
C TRP A 70 -35.43 -27.84 -27.90
N LEU A 71 -34.43 -27.16 -28.45
CA LEU A 71 -33.09 -27.07 -27.88
C LEU A 71 -32.93 -25.73 -27.18
N ASP A 72 -32.76 -25.76 -25.86
CA ASP A 72 -32.65 -24.55 -25.03
C ASP A 72 -31.27 -24.45 -24.39
N LEU A 73 -30.59 -23.32 -24.65
CA LEU A 73 -29.35 -22.93 -24.02
C LEU A 73 -29.62 -21.64 -23.26
N HIS A 74 -29.73 -21.74 -21.94
CA HIS A 74 -30.05 -20.61 -21.08
C HIS A 74 -28.98 -20.44 -20.00
N ASP A 75 -28.39 -19.26 -19.87
CA ASP A 75 -27.33 -19.03 -18.87
C ASP A 75 -26.17 -20.03 -18.97
N VAL A 76 -25.67 -20.25 -20.20
CA VAL A 76 -24.57 -21.18 -20.48
C VAL A 76 -23.28 -20.39 -20.74
N TRP A 77 -22.26 -20.62 -19.92
CA TRP A 77 -21.04 -19.81 -19.89
C TRP A 77 -19.81 -20.66 -20.24
N ALA A 78 -19.19 -20.37 -21.38
CA ALA A 78 -17.95 -21.01 -21.83
C ALA A 78 -16.77 -20.06 -21.56
N VAL A 79 -15.93 -20.43 -20.59
CA VAL A 79 -14.94 -19.52 -19.97
C VAL A 79 -13.54 -19.68 -20.56
N GLY A 80 -13.22 -20.83 -21.16
CA GLY A 80 -11.88 -21.11 -21.69
C GLY A 80 -11.48 -20.24 -22.88
N GLU A 81 -10.18 -20.09 -23.11
CA GLU A 81 -9.65 -19.35 -24.26
C GLU A 81 -10.17 -19.94 -25.58
N ALA A 82 -10.66 -19.08 -26.47
CA ALA A 82 -11.29 -19.45 -27.74
C ALA A 82 -12.50 -20.41 -27.62
N SER A 83 -13.06 -20.58 -26.43
CA SER A 83 -14.20 -21.46 -26.22
C SER A 83 -15.51 -20.90 -26.80
N SER A 84 -16.44 -21.80 -27.09
CA SER A 84 -17.80 -21.48 -27.56
C SER A 84 -18.84 -22.20 -26.69
N VAL A 85 -20.04 -21.63 -26.62
CA VAL A 85 -21.15 -22.22 -25.86
C VAL A 85 -21.54 -23.57 -26.47
N ALA A 86 -21.68 -23.62 -27.79
CA ALA A 86 -21.98 -24.88 -28.48
C ALA A 86 -21.32 -25.04 -29.86
N SER A 87 -20.98 -26.28 -30.19
CA SER A 87 -20.69 -26.71 -31.56
C SER A 87 -21.72 -27.76 -31.95
N LEU A 88 -22.53 -27.43 -32.94
CA LEU A 88 -23.66 -28.22 -33.44
C LEU A 88 -23.39 -28.68 -34.89
N SER A 89 -22.12 -28.94 -35.22
CA SER A 89 -21.70 -29.40 -36.54
C SER A 89 -22.48 -30.63 -36.95
N GLY A 90 -23.15 -30.59 -38.11
CA GLY A 90 -23.95 -31.71 -38.62
C GLY A 90 -25.33 -31.85 -37.98
N VAL A 91 -25.70 -31.02 -37.00
CA VAL A 91 -27.07 -30.94 -36.50
C VAL A 91 -27.91 -30.09 -37.45
N THR A 92 -29.06 -30.62 -37.85
CA THR A 92 -30.02 -29.92 -38.72
C THR A 92 -31.26 -29.51 -37.93
N LEU A 93 -31.61 -28.22 -37.95
CA LEU A 93 -32.90 -27.72 -37.49
C LEU A 93 -33.93 -27.89 -38.63
N SER A 94 -34.96 -28.69 -38.36
CA SER A 94 -36.00 -29.05 -39.33
C SER A 94 -37.39 -29.02 -38.68
N GLY A 95 -37.90 -27.81 -38.47
CA GLY A 95 -39.23 -27.53 -37.94
C GLY A 95 -39.29 -27.37 -36.41
N GLY A 96 -38.17 -27.53 -35.72
CA GLY A 96 -38.07 -27.29 -34.27
C GLY A 96 -37.71 -25.85 -33.91
N ALA A 97 -37.43 -25.64 -32.63
CA ALA A 97 -36.97 -24.37 -32.07
C ALA A 97 -35.61 -24.51 -31.37
N VAL A 98 -34.78 -23.46 -31.49
CA VAL A 98 -33.56 -23.30 -30.70
C VAL A 98 -33.62 -21.96 -29.97
N SER A 99 -33.53 -21.98 -28.65
CA SER A 99 -33.40 -20.76 -27.84
C SER A 99 -31.98 -20.65 -27.28
N ILE A 100 -31.40 -19.46 -27.39
CA ILE A 100 -30.09 -19.16 -26.82
C ILE A 100 -30.22 -17.83 -26.07
N ALA A 101 -30.29 -17.89 -24.74
CA ALA A 101 -30.52 -16.74 -23.91
C ALA A 101 -29.47 -16.63 -22.80
N ARG A 102 -28.99 -15.41 -22.52
CA ARG A 102 -28.05 -15.13 -21.42
C ARG A 102 -26.80 -16.00 -21.44
N CYS A 103 -26.35 -16.42 -22.61
CA CYS A 103 -25.15 -17.22 -22.76
C CYS A 103 -23.93 -16.33 -23.00
N ALA A 104 -22.77 -16.77 -22.49
CA ALA A 104 -21.52 -16.04 -22.60
C ALA A 104 -20.39 -16.95 -23.12
N ALA A 105 -19.61 -16.45 -24.07
CA ALA A 105 -18.41 -17.13 -24.58
C ALA A 105 -17.21 -16.18 -24.59
N THR A 106 -16.05 -16.68 -24.13
CA THR A 106 -14.79 -15.91 -24.22
C THR A 106 -14.35 -15.78 -25.68
N GLY A 107 -14.56 -16.81 -26.50
CA GLY A 107 -14.31 -16.77 -27.93
C GLY A 107 -15.31 -15.89 -28.69
N ALA A 108 -14.93 -15.47 -29.91
CA ALA A 108 -15.79 -14.68 -30.79
C ALA A 108 -17.02 -15.45 -31.30
N THR A 109 -16.99 -16.78 -31.25
CA THR A 109 -18.07 -17.66 -31.68
C THR A 109 -18.93 -18.09 -30.48
N LEU A 110 -20.23 -17.84 -30.56
CA LEU A 110 -21.19 -18.29 -29.55
C LEU A 110 -21.60 -19.74 -29.84
N VAL A 111 -22.16 -19.98 -31.02
CA VAL A 111 -22.59 -21.30 -31.49
C VAL A 111 -22.13 -21.49 -32.93
N SER A 112 -21.67 -22.70 -33.26
CA SER A 112 -21.19 -23.04 -34.62
C SER A 112 -21.89 -24.26 -35.21
N GLY A 113 -21.92 -24.35 -36.54
CA GLY A 113 -22.21 -25.60 -37.27
C GLY A 113 -23.68 -25.99 -37.45
N LEU A 114 -24.63 -25.26 -36.85
CA LEU A 114 -26.06 -25.54 -36.98
C LEU A 114 -26.56 -25.27 -38.41
N ALA A 115 -27.09 -26.31 -39.06
CA ALA A 115 -27.73 -26.17 -40.37
C ALA A 115 -29.23 -25.92 -40.21
N ILE A 116 -29.77 -24.84 -40.79
CA ILE A 116 -31.19 -24.48 -40.66
C ILE A 116 -31.90 -24.78 -41.98
N THR A 117 -32.77 -25.80 -41.98
CA THR A 117 -33.66 -26.12 -43.12
C THR A 117 -35.04 -25.50 -42.96
N SER A 118 -35.58 -25.56 -41.74
CA SER A 118 -36.84 -24.94 -41.31
C SER A 118 -36.85 -24.90 -39.78
N GLY A 119 -37.70 -24.06 -39.18
CA GLY A 119 -37.71 -23.85 -37.73
C GLY A 119 -37.25 -22.44 -37.35
N VAL A 120 -37.13 -22.18 -36.04
CA VAL A 120 -36.82 -20.85 -35.52
C VAL A 120 -35.64 -20.91 -34.55
N VAL A 121 -34.69 -19.99 -34.72
CA VAL A 121 -33.64 -19.75 -33.73
C VAL A 121 -33.91 -18.41 -33.08
N SER A 122 -34.23 -18.40 -31.80
CA SER A 122 -34.49 -17.20 -31.01
C SER A 122 -33.32 -16.95 -30.07
N VAL A 123 -32.85 -15.70 -30.04
CA VAL A 123 -31.68 -15.32 -29.25
C VAL A 123 -31.96 -14.09 -28.42
N GLN A 124 -31.44 -14.06 -27.18
CA GLN A 124 -31.63 -12.94 -26.28
C GLN A 124 -30.42 -12.73 -25.37
N CYS A 125 -29.97 -11.48 -25.29
CA CYS A 125 -29.00 -11.04 -24.28
C CYS A 125 -27.77 -11.95 -24.15
N ASN A 126 -27.10 -12.25 -25.26
CA ASN A 126 -25.91 -13.09 -25.26
C ASN A 126 -24.64 -12.26 -25.42
N ARG A 127 -23.51 -12.84 -25.01
CA ARG A 127 -22.19 -12.21 -25.12
C ARG A 127 -21.19 -13.17 -25.76
N ALA A 128 -20.40 -12.67 -26.70
CA ALA A 128 -19.30 -13.42 -27.31
C ALA A 128 -18.15 -12.48 -27.66
N GLY A 129 -16.91 -12.93 -27.45
CA GLY A 129 -15.71 -12.15 -27.78
C GLY A 129 -15.66 -10.78 -27.10
N GLY A 130 -16.12 -10.69 -25.85
CA GLY A 130 -16.10 -9.47 -25.05
C GLY A 130 -17.20 -8.44 -25.33
N ARG A 131 -18.19 -8.75 -26.18
CA ARG A 131 -19.29 -7.81 -26.48
C ARG A 131 -20.67 -8.47 -26.44
N VAL A 132 -21.67 -7.70 -26.05
CA VAL A 132 -23.09 -8.11 -26.08
C VAL A 132 -23.60 -8.11 -27.52
N LEU A 133 -24.29 -9.18 -27.91
CA LEU A 133 -24.83 -9.38 -29.25
C LEU A 133 -26.24 -8.78 -29.34
N ARG A 134 -26.41 -7.72 -30.14
CA ARG A 134 -27.65 -6.93 -30.19
C ARG A 134 -28.39 -7.03 -31.52
N SER A 135 -27.69 -7.36 -32.60
CA SER A 135 -28.25 -7.43 -33.95
C SER A 135 -28.06 -8.80 -34.59
N SER A 136 -28.88 -9.12 -35.61
CA SER A 136 -28.70 -10.35 -36.39
C SER A 136 -27.33 -10.43 -37.08
N GLY A 137 -26.72 -9.29 -37.41
CA GLY A 137 -25.34 -9.21 -37.90
C GLY A 137 -24.31 -9.67 -36.86
N ASP A 138 -24.51 -9.30 -35.59
CA ASP A 138 -23.63 -9.73 -34.49
C ASP A 138 -23.67 -11.24 -34.31
N TYR A 139 -24.87 -11.82 -34.31
CA TYR A 139 -25.06 -13.27 -34.20
C TYR A 139 -24.51 -14.02 -35.41
N ARG A 140 -24.60 -13.45 -36.61
CA ARG A 140 -23.97 -14.03 -37.81
C ARG A 140 -22.46 -14.14 -37.66
N MET A 141 -21.81 -13.10 -37.16
CA MET A 141 -20.37 -13.14 -36.85
C MET A 141 -20.05 -14.13 -35.73
N ALA A 142 -20.97 -14.32 -34.78
CA ALA A 142 -20.85 -15.29 -33.70
C ALA A 142 -21.23 -16.74 -34.09
N GLY A 143 -21.43 -17.01 -35.39
CA GLY A 143 -21.65 -18.35 -35.95
C GLY A 143 -23.11 -18.78 -36.16
N LEU A 144 -24.07 -17.86 -35.95
CA LEU A 144 -25.51 -18.10 -36.12
C LEU A 144 -26.08 -17.29 -37.30
N PRO A 145 -26.27 -17.89 -38.48
CA PRO A 145 -26.53 -17.13 -39.72
C PRO A 145 -27.94 -16.50 -39.81
N SER A 146 -28.94 -17.14 -39.19
CA SER A 146 -30.34 -16.71 -39.23
C SER A 146 -30.96 -16.86 -37.84
N VAL A 147 -31.32 -15.73 -37.22
CA VAL A 147 -31.86 -15.68 -35.85
C VAL A 147 -32.93 -14.59 -35.73
N SER A 148 -33.87 -14.80 -34.81
CA SER A 148 -34.79 -13.78 -34.31
C SER A 148 -34.22 -13.21 -33.01
N VAL A 149 -33.86 -11.93 -33.02
CA VAL A 149 -33.23 -11.27 -31.87
C VAL A 149 -34.30 -10.61 -30.99
N VAL A 150 -34.33 -10.98 -29.72
CA VAL A 150 -35.20 -10.38 -28.70
C VAL A 150 -34.34 -9.45 -27.83
N PRO A 151 -34.82 -8.22 -27.52
CA PRO A 151 -34.14 -7.31 -26.59
C PRO A 151 -33.89 -7.93 -25.21
N CYS A 152 -32.84 -7.47 -24.49
CA CYS A 152 -32.47 -8.00 -23.16
C CYS A 152 -33.55 -7.80 -22.09
N ASP A 153 -34.26 -6.69 -22.16
CA ASP A 153 -35.38 -6.26 -21.32
C ASP A 153 -36.73 -6.81 -21.81
N GLY A 154 -36.77 -7.32 -23.05
CA GLY A 154 -37.94 -7.95 -23.62
C GLY A 154 -38.17 -9.36 -23.10
N CYS A 155 -39.32 -9.93 -23.47
CA CYS A 155 -39.63 -11.33 -23.25
C CYS A 155 -40.36 -11.89 -24.47
N ALA A 156 -40.17 -13.17 -24.75
CA ALA A 156 -40.82 -13.84 -25.86
C ALA A 156 -41.10 -15.31 -25.50
N ALA A 157 -42.28 -15.79 -25.89
CA ALA A 157 -42.67 -17.18 -25.69
C ALA A 157 -41.64 -18.16 -26.25
N ALA A 158 -41.04 -17.85 -27.41
CA ALA A 158 -40.03 -18.68 -28.06
C ALA A 158 -38.72 -18.86 -27.27
N LEU A 159 -38.50 -18.09 -26.20
CA LEU A 159 -37.33 -18.20 -25.32
C LEU A 159 -37.68 -18.80 -23.96
N ALA A 160 -38.93 -18.63 -23.50
CA ALA A 160 -39.35 -19.00 -22.15
C ALA A 160 -40.21 -20.26 -22.11
N CYS A 161 -40.95 -20.57 -23.18
CA CYS A 161 -42.00 -21.57 -23.17
C CYS A 161 -41.77 -22.67 -24.20
N PHE A 162 -42.09 -23.91 -23.82
CA PHE A 162 -42.18 -25.02 -24.77
C PHE A 162 -43.48 -24.91 -25.59
N ASP A 163 -43.34 -24.52 -26.87
CA ASP A 163 -44.45 -24.17 -27.76
C ASP A 163 -45.58 -25.23 -27.80
N ALA A 164 -45.23 -26.52 -27.91
CA ALA A 164 -46.20 -27.60 -28.04
C ALA A 164 -47.20 -27.70 -26.87
N LEU A 165 -46.77 -27.31 -25.67
CA LEU A 165 -47.57 -27.35 -24.44
C LEU A 165 -47.91 -25.96 -23.89
N THR A 166 -47.68 -24.89 -24.66
CA THR A 166 -48.04 -23.52 -24.27
C THR A 166 -49.44 -23.17 -24.77
N ALA A 167 -50.32 -22.72 -23.87
CA ALA A 167 -51.68 -22.29 -24.18
C ALA A 167 -51.72 -20.80 -24.56
N SER A 168 -51.06 -19.95 -23.78
CA SER A 168 -50.96 -18.50 -24.00
C SER A 168 -49.69 -17.93 -23.36
N PHE A 169 -49.28 -16.75 -23.81
CA PHE A 169 -48.16 -16.00 -23.25
C PHE A 169 -48.59 -14.54 -23.03
N SER A 170 -48.57 -14.10 -21.78
CA SER A 170 -48.95 -12.74 -21.35
C SER A 170 -48.12 -12.34 -20.14
N ASP A 171 -47.77 -11.07 -20.03
CA ASP A 171 -46.96 -10.52 -18.93
C ASP A 171 -45.66 -11.31 -18.67
N CYS A 172 -45.02 -11.78 -19.74
CA CYS A 172 -43.80 -12.60 -19.72
C CYS A 172 -43.93 -13.98 -19.05
N VAL A 173 -45.15 -14.48 -18.85
CA VAL A 173 -45.42 -15.78 -18.21
C VAL A 173 -46.09 -16.72 -19.21
N CYS A 174 -45.68 -17.99 -19.19
CA CYS A 174 -46.29 -19.05 -19.99
C CYS A 174 -47.50 -19.63 -19.24
N SER A 175 -48.67 -19.66 -19.87
CA SER A 175 -49.80 -20.47 -19.39
C SER A 175 -49.81 -21.80 -20.11
N CYS A 176 -49.83 -22.91 -19.37
CA CYS A 176 -49.64 -24.24 -19.94
C CYS A 176 -50.95 -24.91 -20.35
N ARG A 177 -50.92 -25.68 -21.44
CA ARG A 177 -51.97 -26.64 -21.79
C ARG A 177 -51.91 -27.84 -20.85
N ALA A 178 -52.96 -28.65 -20.85
CA ALA A 178 -52.97 -29.91 -20.13
C ALA A 178 -51.75 -30.78 -20.52
N GLY A 179 -50.99 -31.21 -19.53
CA GLY A 179 -49.74 -31.98 -19.70
C GLY A 179 -48.46 -31.15 -19.60
N GLY A 180 -48.52 -29.82 -19.73
CA GLY A 180 -47.37 -28.93 -19.46
C GLY A 180 -47.24 -28.62 -17.97
N VAL A 181 -46.02 -28.65 -17.46
CA VAL A 181 -45.68 -28.43 -16.04
C VAL A 181 -44.58 -27.37 -15.91
N GLY A 182 -44.69 -26.53 -14.88
CA GLY A 182 -43.75 -25.48 -14.54
C GLY A 182 -43.84 -24.23 -15.43
N GLU A 183 -43.04 -23.23 -15.10
CA GLU A 183 -43.04 -21.90 -15.75
C GLU A 183 -42.76 -21.94 -17.25
N ALA A 184 -42.07 -22.98 -17.73
CA ALA A 184 -41.74 -23.15 -19.14
C ALA A 184 -42.67 -24.13 -19.88
N CYS A 185 -43.74 -24.61 -19.24
CA CYS A 185 -44.68 -25.59 -19.79
C CYS A 185 -44.02 -26.86 -20.32
N LEU A 186 -43.07 -27.40 -19.57
CA LEU A 186 -42.32 -28.58 -19.97
C LEU A 186 -43.17 -29.85 -19.84
N PRO A 187 -42.88 -30.91 -20.63
CA PRO A 187 -43.56 -32.20 -20.47
C PRO A 187 -43.44 -32.85 -19.09
N PHE A 188 -42.35 -32.57 -18.39
CA PHE A 188 -42.07 -33.07 -17.05
C PHE A 188 -41.47 -31.94 -16.21
N ASP A 189 -41.76 -31.99 -14.91
CA ASP A 189 -41.18 -31.07 -13.96
C ASP A 189 -39.66 -31.26 -13.88
N VAL A 190 -38.92 -30.17 -13.93
CA VAL A 190 -37.45 -30.16 -13.83
C VAL A 190 -37.05 -29.15 -12.75
N PRO A 191 -35.97 -29.41 -12.00
CA PRO A 191 -35.52 -28.48 -10.96
C PRO A 191 -35.38 -27.06 -11.51
N PRO A 192 -35.97 -26.04 -10.88
CA PRO A 192 -35.82 -24.67 -11.32
C PRO A 192 -34.35 -24.26 -11.26
N ALA A 193 -33.91 -23.47 -12.23
CA ALA A 193 -32.67 -22.75 -12.10
C ALA A 193 -32.82 -21.72 -10.98
N ARG A 194 -31.74 -21.41 -10.26
CA ARG A 194 -31.79 -20.29 -9.31
C ARG A 194 -31.97 -19.02 -10.13
N SER A 195 -33.15 -18.41 -10.05
CA SER A 195 -33.40 -17.13 -10.70
C SER A 195 -32.55 -16.06 -10.01
N GLY A 196 -31.64 -15.45 -10.78
CA GLY A 196 -31.17 -14.11 -10.48
C GLY A 196 -32.35 -13.17 -10.73
N GLY A 197 -33.10 -12.85 -9.67
CA GLY A 197 -34.23 -11.92 -9.77
C GLY A 197 -33.75 -10.56 -10.24
N GLY A 198 -34.15 -10.18 -11.46
CA GLY A 198 -34.02 -8.80 -11.94
C GLY A 198 -34.94 -7.92 -11.12
N GLY A 199 -34.38 -7.12 -10.21
CA GLY A 199 -35.11 -6.10 -9.48
C GLY A 199 -34.65 -4.73 -9.94
N ASP A 200 -35.56 -3.95 -10.52
CA ASP A 200 -35.36 -2.59 -11.06
C ASP A 200 -35.15 -1.50 -9.99
N ALA A 201 -34.71 -1.86 -8.78
CA ALA A 201 -34.32 -0.87 -7.78
C ALA A 201 -32.85 -0.48 -7.98
N GLN A 202 -32.61 0.43 -8.93
CA GLN A 202 -31.33 1.12 -9.16
C GLN A 202 -30.95 2.08 -8.00
N ASP A 203 -31.77 2.16 -6.95
CA ASP A 203 -31.56 3.12 -5.88
C ASP A 203 -30.41 2.69 -4.95
N CYS A 204 -29.69 3.69 -4.45
CA CYS A 204 -28.58 3.50 -3.54
C CYS A 204 -29.10 3.11 -2.16
N VAL A 205 -28.44 2.15 -1.53
CA VAL A 205 -28.64 1.91 -0.10
C VAL A 205 -28.08 3.13 0.62
N SER A 206 -28.94 3.89 1.31
CA SER A 206 -28.54 5.17 1.90
C SER A 206 -29.01 5.39 3.33
N GLY A 207 -28.16 6.03 4.14
CA GLY A 207 -28.50 6.46 5.50
C GLY A 207 -28.78 5.34 6.51
N VAL A 208 -28.23 4.13 6.27
CA VAL A 208 -28.46 2.95 7.13
C VAL A 208 -27.16 2.46 7.78
N THR A 209 -27.31 1.73 8.87
CA THR A 209 -26.22 0.99 9.51
C THR A 209 -26.40 -0.50 9.25
N LEU A 210 -25.42 -1.12 8.59
CA LEU A 210 -25.36 -2.55 8.37
C LEU A 210 -24.64 -3.21 9.54
N THR A 211 -25.33 -4.17 10.17
CA THR A 211 -24.84 -4.93 11.34
C THR A 211 -24.80 -6.43 11.09
N GLU A 212 -25.16 -6.87 9.88
CA GLU A 212 -25.12 -8.25 9.43
C GLU A 212 -24.36 -8.37 8.11
N SER A 213 -23.67 -9.50 7.93
CA SER A 213 -22.96 -9.81 6.70
C SER A 213 -23.92 -10.00 5.53
N VAL A 214 -23.58 -9.44 4.36
CA VAL A 214 -24.43 -9.50 3.17
C VAL A 214 -23.59 -9.63 1.90
N THR A 215 -24.10 -10.34 0.91
CA THR A 215 -23.52 -10.39 -0.44
C THR A 215 -24.42 -9.67 -1.42
N VAL A 216 -23.85 -8.72 -2.15
CA VAL A 216 -24.50 -7.90 -3.17
C VAL A 216 -24.02 -8.34 -4.55
N GLY A 217 -24.96 -8.40 -5.46
CA GLY A 217 -24.74 -8.57 -6.89
C GLY A 217 -26.04 -9.01 -7.54
N GLY A 218 -26.60 -10.16 -7.15
CA GLY A 218 -28.02 -10.50 -7.36
C GLY A 218 -28.63 -10.23 -8.74
N GLY A 219 -27.85 -10.26 -9.82
CA GLY A 219 -28.24 -9.92 -11.18
C GLY A 219 -28.41 -8.42 -11.47
N ARG A 220 -27.94 -7.53 -10.59
CA ARG A 220 -27.97 -6.07 -10.76
C ARG A 220 -26.69 -5.58 -11.43
N ALA A 221 -26.82 -4.55 -12.28
CA ALA A 221 -25.68 -3.86 -12.89
C ALA A 221 -24.98 -2.90 -11.92
N THR A 222 -25.68 -2.45 -10.86
CA THR A 222 -25.19 -1.43 -9.93
C THR A 222 -25.29 -1.90 -8.47
N ALA A 223 -24.21 -1.72 -7.71
CA ALA A 223 -24.17 -1.83 -6.25
C ALA A 223 -23.75 -0.46 -5.68
N CYS A 224 -24.70 0.27 -5.08
CA CYS A 224 -24.47 1.62 -4.58
C CYS A 224 -24.75 1.72 -3.08
N PHE A 225 -23.79 2.29 -2.35
CA PHE A 225 -23.88 2.65 -0.94
C PHE A 225 -23.55 4.14 -0.77
N ASP A 226 -24.44 4.88 -0.10
CA ASP A 226 -24.21 6.30 0.21
C ASP A 226 -24.53 6.59 1.67
N SER A 227 -23.59 7.15 2.43
CA SER A 227 -23.80 7.46 3.85
C SER A 227 -24.18 6.22 4.67
N VAL A 228 -23.57 5.07 4.33
CA VAL A 228 -23.79 3.78 5.00
C VAL A 228 -22.70 3.52 6.03
N VAL A 229 -23.09 3.03 7.20
CA VAL A 229 -22.16 2.61 8.26
C VAL A 229 -22.13 1.09 8.33
N PHE A 230 -20.99 0.47 8.04
CA PHE A 230 -20.73 -0.94 8.29
C PHE A 230 -20.22 -1.09 9.71
N SER A 231 -20.97 -1.75 10.59
CA SER A 231 -20.67 -1.78 12.03
C SER A 231 -20.54 -3.20 12.56
N GLY A 232 -19.40 -3.46 13.21
CA GLY A 232 -19.08 -4.74 13.82
C GLY A 232 -18.29 -5.67 12.89
N PRO A 233 -17.96 -6.89 13.36
CA PRO A 233 -17.12 -7.85 12.63
C PRO A 233 -17.92 -8.58 11.54
N ILE A 234 -18.48 -7.80 10.60
CA ILE A 234 -19.29 -8.28 9.50
C ILE A 234 -18.51 -8.26 8.19
N THR A 235 -18.98 -9.03 7.21
CA THR A 235 -18.45 -9.00 5.85
C THR A 235 -19.54 -8.58 4.88
N VAL A 236 -19.33 -7.45 4.22
CA VAL A 236 -20.13 -7.02 3.06
C VAL A 236 -19.36 -7.35 1.80
N ALA A 237 -19.88 -8.27 0.99
CA ALA A 237 -19.25 -8.69 -0.25
C ALA A 237 -20.00 -8.13 -1.46
N VAL A 238 -19.31 -7.46 -2.38
CA VAL A 238 -19.78 -7.15 -3.73
C VAL A 238 -19.14 -8.15 -4.68
N ASP A 239 -19.87 -9.22 -4.95
CA ASP A 239 -19.43 -10.29 -5.84
C ASP A 239 -19.76 -9.92 -7.28
N LEU A 240 -18.72 -9.48 -8.02
CA LEU A 240 -18.84 -9.07 -9.41
C LEU A 240 -19.37 -10.20 -10.31
N ARG A 241 -19.16 -11.46 -9.92
CA ARG A 241 -19.67 -12.62 -10.68
C ARG A 241 -21.18 -12.72 -10.64
N SER A 242 -21.79 -12.27 -9.55
CA SER A 242 -23.23 -12.32 -9.35
C SER A 242 -23.96 -11.10 -9.89
N MET A 243 -23.25 -10.12 -10.46
CA MET A 243 -23.82 -8.92 -11.09
C MET A 243 -24.26 -9.19 -12.53
N ASP A 244 -24.95 -8.22 -13.14
CA ASP A 244 -25.46 -8.34 -14.52
C ASP A 244 -24.34 -8.33 -15.57
N ALA A 245 -23.93 -9.52 -16.03
CA ALA A 245 -22.92 -9.72 -17.06
C ALA A 245 -23.28 -9.12 -18.44
N PHE A 246 -24.54 -8.75 -18.66
CA PHE A 246 -25.04 -8.24 -19.95
C PHE A 246 -25.30 -6.73 -19.94
N ALA A 247 -25.09 -6.08 -18.79
CA ALA A 247 -25.07 -4.63 -18.70
C ALA A 247 -23.92 -4.02 -19.53
N ASP A 248 -24.04 -2.74 -19.84
CA ASP A 248 -22.97 -1.99 -20.51
C ASP A 248 -21.73 -1.86 -19.62
N ALA A 249 -21.94 -1.68 -18.31
CA ALA A 249 -20.91 -1.56 -17.29
C ALA A 249 -21.42 -2.08 -15.93
N LEU A 250 -20.52 -2.58 -15.10
CA LEU A 250 -20.80 -2.88 -13.69
C LEU A 250 -20.42 -1.67 -12.83
N ASN A 251 -21.34 -1.12 -12.06
CA ASN A 251 -21.08 0.05 -11.22
C ASN A 251 -21.05 -0.35 -9.75
N VAL A 252 -19.94 -0.08 -9.06
CA VAL A 252 -19.84 -0.26 -7.61
C VAL A 252 -19.45 1.08 -7.00
N THR A 253 -20.36 1.72 -6.26
CA THR A 253 -20.11 3.06 -5.73
C THR A 253 -20.30 3.10 -4.22
N LEU A 254 -19.30 3.65 -3.53
CA LEU A 254 -19.35 3.97 -2.11
C LEU A 254 -19.08 5.46 -1.92
N ARG A 255 -20.02 6.16 -1.31
CA ARG A 255 -19.92 7.59 -1.00
C ARG A 255 -20.20 7.83 0.47
N HIS A 256 -19.38 8.64 1.15
CA HIS A 256 -19.60 9.02 2.55
C HIS A 256 -19.80 7.83 3.51
N CYS A 257 -19.19 6.68 3.20
CA CYS A 257 -19.38 5.45 3.94
C CYS A 257 -18.39 5.34 5.09
N VAL A 258 -18.80 4.66 6.17
CA VAL A 258 -17.95 4.40 7.33
C VAL A 258 -17.83 2.91 7.59
N LEU A 259 -16.61 2.37 7.66
CA LEU A 259 -16.35 1.00 8.11
C LEU A 259 -15.85 1.03 9.55
N ALA A 260 -16.55 0.39 10.48
CA ALA A 260 -16.26 0.47 11.90
C ALA A 260 -16.29 -0.89 12.61
N GLY A 261 -15.40 -1.08 13.57
CA GLY A 261 -15.48 -2.20 14.53
C GLY A 261 -15.15 -3.56 13.93
N GLY A 262 -14.17 -3.65 13.02
CA GLY A 262 -13.75 -4.89 12.38
C GLY A 262 -14.53 -5.23 11.11
N ALA A 263 -15.30 -4.30 10.54
CA ALA A 263 -16.10 -4.54 9.34
C ALA A 263 -15.22 -4.70 8.09
N HIS A 264 -15.51 -5.70 7.26
CA HIS A 264 -14.80 -5.97 6.01
C HIS A 264 -15.69 -5.73 4.79
N LEU A 265 -15.25 -4.88 3.87
CA LEU A 265 -15.86 -4.73 2.55
C LEU A 265 -15.03 -5.49 1.52
N ARG A 266 -15.57 -6.54 0.90
CA ARG A 266 -14.89 -7.33 -0.12
C ARG A 266 -15.47 -7.06 -1.50
N ILE A 267 -14.68 -6.62 -2.47
CA ILE A 267 -15.12 -6.38 -3.85
C ILE A 267 -14.28 -7.25 -4.78
N GLY A 268 -14.91 -7.91 -5.76
CA GLY A 268 -14.22 -8.70 -6.78
C GLY A 268 -14.71 -10.14 -6.85
N GLY A 269 -13.78 -11.10 -6.85
CA GLY A 269 -14.08 -12.54 -6.83
C GLY A 269 -13.97 -13.26 -8.17
N LEU A 270 -13.31 -12.66 -9.15
CA LEU A 270 -13.22 -13.21 -10.50
C LEU A 270 -11.88 -13.91 -10.75
N SER A 271 -11.94 -15.01 -11.51
CA SER A 271 -10.74 -15.53 -12.19
C SER A 271 -10.44 -14.65 -13.42
N GLU A 272 -9.20 -14.67 -13.92
CA GLU A 272 -8.87 -13.95 -15.18
C GLU A 272 -9.77 -14.37 -16.35
N SER A 273 -10.09 -15.66 -16.43
CA SER A 273 -10.92 -16.21 -17.49
C SER A 273 -12.36 -15.72 -17.40
N THR A 274 -12.91 -15.62 -16.18
CA THR A 274 -14.25 -15.04 -15.94
C THR A 274 -14.24 -13.53 -16.13
N ALA A 275 -13.17 -12.83 -15.76
CA ALA A 275 -13.04 -11.38 -15.92
C ALA A 275 -13.13 -10.94 -17.39
N ARG A 276 -12.70 -11.79 -18.34
CA ARG A 276 -12.86 -11.56 -19.78
C ARG A 276 -14.30 -11.68 -20.29
N LEU A 277 -15.17 -12.37 -19.55
CA LEU A 277 -16.59 -12.50 -19.89
C LEU A 277 -17.41 -11.31 -19.41
N LEU A 278 -17.00 -10.63 -18.36
CA LEU A 278 -17.80 -9.57 -17.75
C LEU A 278 -17.66 -8.21 -18.45
N PRO A 279 -18.66 -7.31 -18.34
CA PRO A 279 -18.49 -5.92 -18.74
C PRO A 279 -17.40 -5.26 -17.89
N HIS A 280 -16.87 -4.14 -18.37
CA HIS A 280 -15.96 -3.33 -17.57
C HIS A 280 -16.63 -2.88 -16.28
N ALA A 281 -15.86 -2.82 -15.20
CA ALA A 281 -16.33 -2.41 -13.89
C ALA A 281 -15.83 -1.00 -13.54
N LEU A 282 -16.71 -0.19 -12.97
CA LEU A 282 -16.43 1.12 -12.42
C LEU A 282 -16.62 1.05 -10.92
N VAL A 283 -15.52 0.83 -10.19
CA VAL A 283 -15.50 0.80 -8.72
C VAL A 283 -15.05 2.16 -8.22
N ASN A 284 -15.93 2.90 -7.57
CA ASN A 284 -15.65 4.25 -7.10
C ASN A 284 -15.94 4.39 -5.60
N MET A 285 -14.90 4.61 -4.82
CA MET A 285 -14.93 4.77 -3.37
C MET A 285 -14.46 6.19 -3.04
N THR A 286 -15.37 7.07 -2.66
CA THR A 286 -15.07 8.47 -2.33
C THR A 286 -15.56 8.84 -0.95
N ASN A 287 -14.77 9.62 -0.21
CA ASN A 287 -15.13 10.05 1.14
C ASN A 287 -15.43 8.84 2.06
N VAL A 288 -14.59 7.81 1.99
CA VAL A 288 -14.72 6.62 2.84
C VAL A 288 -13.86 6.80 4.08
N THR A 289 -14.44 6.56 5.25
CA THR A 289 -13.73 6.58 6.52
C THR A 289 -13.69 5.17 7.10
N SER A 290 -12.51 4.66 7.41
CA SER A 290 -12.36 3.40 8.13
C SER A 290 -11.85 3.65 9.54
N LEU A 291 -12.54 3.10 10.53
CA LEU A 291 -12.20 3.07 11.94
C LEU A 291 -12.15 1.60 12.38
N GLU A 292 -10.99 0.97 12.17
CA GLU A 292 -10.81 -0.48 12.37
C GLU A 292 -11.55 -1.36 11.36
N GLY A 293 -11.87 -0.84 10.18
CA GLY A 293 -12.42 -1.61 9.06
C GLY A 293 -11.39 -1.90 7.97
N THR A 294 -11.69 -2.88 7.12
CA THR A 294 -10.79 -3.31 6.04
C THR A 294 -11.54 -3.36 4.70
N ILE A 295 -10.97 -2.72 3.68
CA ILE A 295 -11.42 -2.87 2.30
C ILE A 295 -10.57 -3.96 1.64
N VAL A 296 -11.18 -4.93 0.98
CA VAL A 296 -10.50 -6.03 0.31
C VAL A 296 -10.90 -6.03 -1.16
N LEU A 297 -9.92 -5.83 -2.04
CA LEU A 297 -10.07 -6.09 -3.46
C LEU A 297 -9.45 -7.43 -3.77
N HIS A 298 -10.17 -8.29 -4.50
CA HIS A 298 -9.67 -9.64 -4.76
C HIS A 298 -10.01 -10.20 -6.13
N GLY A 299 -9.09 -10.98 -6.68
CA GLY A 299 -9.20 -11.58 -8.00
C GLY A 299 -8.95 -10.60 -9.15
N ALA A 300 -9.26 -11.04 -10.38
CA ALA A 300 -9.07 -10.26 -11.58
C ALA A 300 -10.15 -9.19 -11.76
N MET A 301 -9.77 -7.99 -12.19
CA MET A 301 -10.74 -6.99 -12.65
C MET A 301 -11.13 -7.27 -14.09
N PRO A 302 -12.40 -7.03 -14.49
CA PRO A 302 -12.81 -7.13 -15.89
C PRO A 302 -11.97 -6.21 -16.78
N LEU A 303 -11.90 -6.52 -18.08
CA LEU A 303 -11.11 -5.69 -19.00
C LEU A 303 -11.65 -4.27 -19.06
N HIS A 304 -10.74 -3.29 -19.21
CA HIS A 304 -11.09 -1.87 -19.35
C HIS A 304 -11.80 -1.26 -18.13
N SER A 305 -11.62 -1.87 -16.96
CA SER A 305 -12.20 -1.39 -15.70
C SER A 305 -11.47 -0.19 -15.11
N SER A 306 -12.11 0.45 -14.13
CA SER A 306 -11.56 1.53 -13.32
C SER A 306 -11.90 1.31 -11.85
N VAL A 307 -10.90 1.44 -10.99
CA VAL A 307 -11.01 1.38 -9.53
C VAL A 307 -10.43 2.68 -8.98
N LEU A 308 -11.27 3.47 -8.32
CA LEU A 308 -10.90 4.75 -7.71
C LEU A 308 -11.18 4.68 -6.20
N LEU A 309 -10.16 5.02 -5.41
CA LEU A 309 -10.27 5.28 -3.98
C LEU A 309 -9.77 6.69 -3.70
N ALA A 310 -10.67 7.62 -3.41
CA ALA A 310 -10.35 9.04 -3.30
C ALA A 310 -10.90 9.70 -2.03
N ASN A 311 -10.22 10.76 -1.57
CA ASN A 311 -10.68 11.62 -0.47
C ASN A 311 -11.03 10.83 0.80
N SER A 312 -10.26 9.79 1.10
CA SER A 312 -10.63 8.78 2.11
C SER A 312 -9.61 8.70 3.23
N THR A 313 -10.07 8.37 4.43
CA THR A 313 -9.23 8.24 5.64
C THR A 313 -9.38 6.84 6.20
N LEU A 314 -8.36 6.01 6.06
CA LEU A 314 -8.44 4.59 6.40
C LEU A 314 -7.54 4.27 7.59
N ARG A 315 -8.14 4.01 8.77
CA ARG A 315 -7.40 3.65 9.99
C ARG A 315 -7.68 2.20 10.38
N ALA A 316 -6.63 1.47 10.72
CA ALA A 316 -6.70 0.15 11.27
C ALA A 316 -5.57 -0.14 12.27
N THR A 317 -5.83 -1.07 13.18
CA THR A 317 -4.85 -1.61 14.12
C THR A 317 -4.82 -3.13 14.07
N VAL A 318 -3.71 -3.73 14.51
CA VAL A 318 -3.54 -5.20 14.52
C VAL A 318 -4.65 -5.92 15.30
N GLY A 319 -5.16 -5.30 16.37
CA GLY A 319 -6.27 -5.85 17.15
C GLY A 319 -7.65 -5.52 16.59
N GLY A 320 -7.84 -4.31 16.06
CA GLY A 320 -9.14 -3.78 15.70
C GLY A 320 -9.64 -4.21 14.32
N SER A 321 -8.75 -4.38 13.33
CA SER A 321 -9.15 -4.78 11.96
C SER A 321 -9.87 -6.13 11.93
N GLN A 322 -9.52 -7.02 12.87
CA GLN A 322 -9.94 -8.42 12.91
C GLN A 322 -9.68 -9.19 11.60
N TYR A 323 -8.83 -8.66 10.71
CA TYR A 323 -8.51 -9.31 9.46
C TYR A 323 -7.65 -10.55 9.71
N VAL A 324 -8.00 -11.65 9.03
CA VAL A 324 -7.25 -12.90 9.05
C VAL A 324 -6.75 -13.16 7.63
N PRO A 325 -5.43 -13.26 7.42
CA PRO A 325 -4.86 -13.59 6.11
C PRO A 325 -5.42 -14.88 5.53
N THR A 326 -5.64 -14.89 4.22
CA THR A 326 -6.08 -16.06 3.45
C THR A 326 -4.90 -16.87 2.91
N THR A 327 -3.69 -16.28 2.91
CA THR A 327 -2.45 -16.92 2.48
C THR A 327 -2.11 -18.10 3.39
N ARG A 328 -1.90 -19.28 2.78
CA ARG A 328 -1.67 -20.53 3.51
C ARG A 328 -0.43 -20.46 4.41
N GLY A 329 -0.57 -20.87 5.66
CA GLY A 329 0.50 -20.87 6.65
C GLY A 329 0.70 -19.52 7.36
N HIS A 330 0.00 -18.47 6.91
CA HIS A 330 0.04 -17.15 7.51
C HIS A 330 -1.20 -16.83 8.36
N GLU A 331 -2.10 -17.80 8.58
CA GLU A 331 -3.39 -17.57 9.25
C GLU A 331 -3.25 -17.15 10.73
N LYS A 332 -2.08 -17.43 11.33
CA LYS A 332 -1.76 -17.06 12.72
C LYS A 332 -1.18 -15.65 12.84
N PHE A 333 -0.67 -15.06 11.76
CA PHE A 333 -0.12 -13.71 11.78
C PHE A 333 -1.26 -12.71 11.69
N ARG A 334 -1.40 -11.89 12.73
CA ARG A 334 -2.36 -10.79 12.72
C ARG A 334 -1.68 -9.55 12.16
N HIS A 335 -2.28 -9.02 11.12
CA HIS A 335 -1.96 -7.72 10.57
C HIS A 335 -3.17 -6.79 10.79
N GLY A 336 -2.92 -5.48 10.83
CA GLY A 336 -3.95 -4.45 10.96
C GLY A 336 -4.27 -3.73 9.65
N PRO A 337 -4.60 -4.40 8.52
CA PRO A 337 -4.71 -3.71 7.25
C PRO A 337 -5.98 -2.88 7.14
N ALA A 338 -5.82 -1.71 6.53
CA ALA A 338 -6.93 -0.87 6.12
C ALA A 338 -7.37 -1.20 4.68
N LEU A 339 -6.43 -1.64 3.84
CA LEU A 339 -6.64 -2.11 2.48
C LEU A 339 -5.95 -3.47 2.27
N VAL A 340 -6.62 -4.38 1.58
CA VAL A 340 -6.06 -5.68 1.19
C VAL A 340 -6.23 -5.88 -0.32
N LEU A 341 -5.16 -6.29 -0.99
CA LEU A 341 -5.12 -6.64 -2.40
C LEU A 341 -4.80 -8.15 -2.51
N ASP A 342 -5.84 -8.96 -2.71
CA ASP A 342 -5.76 -10.43 -2.68
C ASP A 342 -5.89 -11.02 -4.10
N GLY A 343 -4.76 -11.37 -4.71
CA GLY A 343 -4.68 -11.92 -6.06
C GLY A 343 -5.17 -10.93 -7.11
N VAL A 344 -4.97 -9.64 -6.88
CA VAL A 344 -5.49 -8.56 -7.73
C VAL A 344 -4.76 -8.57 -9.07
N ARG A 345 -5.55 -8.72 -10.14
CA ARG A 345 -5.04 -8.65 -11.52
C ARG A 345 -5.75 -7.58 -12.31
N LEU A 346 -5.00 -6.55 -12.68
CA LEU A 346 -5.46 -5.46 -13.51
C LEU A 346 -5.24 -5.86 -14.98
N LEU A 347 -6.32 -5.90 -15.75
CA LEU A 347 -6.32 -6.27 -17.17
C LEU A 347 -6.83 -5.08 -17.98
N SER A 348 -5.93 -4.30 -18.59
CA SER A 348 -6.27 -2.98 -19.16
C SER A 348 -7.07 -2.11 -18.19
N THR A 349 -6.76 -2.20 -16.91
CA THR A 349 -7.55 -1.63 -15.81
C THR A 349 -6.78 -0.48 -15.18
N ARG A 350 -7.52 0.54 -14.73
CA ARG A 350 -6.96 1.67 -13.98
C ARG A 350 -7.26 1.49 -12.50
N PHE A 351 -6.24 1.43 -11.66
CA PHE A 351 -6.36 1.51 -10.22
C PHE A 351 -5.73 2.82 -9.76
N VAL A 352 -6.51 3.67 -9.11
CA VAL A 352 -6.06 4.98 -8.62
C VAL A 352 -6.49 5.15 -7.18
N MET A 353 -5.51 5.29 -6.30
CA MET A 353 -5.72 5.80 -4.95
C MET A 353 -5.19 7.22 -4.88
N THR A 354 -6.02 8.18 -4.45
CA THR A 354 -5.61 9.58 -4.43
C THR A 354 -6.22 10.39 -3.30
N ARG A 355 -5.52 11.44 -2.84
CA ARG A 355 -6.01 12.38 -1.81
C ARG A 355 -6.50 11.65 -0.56
N SER A 356 -5.78 10.62 -0.14
CA SER A 356 -6.24 9.71 0.90
C SER A 356 -5.15 9.44 1.91
N THR A 357 -5.55 9.17 3.16
CA THR A 357 -4.62 8.88 4.25
C THR A 357 -4.85 7.48 4.79
N LEU A 358 -3.76 6.77 5.09
CA LEU A 358 -3.81 5.44 5.69
C LEU A 358 -3.02 5.45 6.99
N PHE A 359 -3.63 4.92 8.04
CA PHE A 359 -3.03 4.81 9.36
C PHE A 359 -3.06 3.37 9.84
N CYS A 360 -1.89 2.83 10.18
CA CYS A 360 -1.74 1.48 10.68
C CYS A 360 -0.90 1.47 11.96
N TYR A 361 -1.49 1.06 13.09
CA TYR A 361 -0.79 0.99 14.37
C TYR A 361 -0.75 -0.44 14.95
N GLY A 362 0.35 -0.73 15.65
CA GLY A 362 0.65 -2.05 16.25
C GLY A 362 1.97 -2.63 15.72
N GLY A 363 2.61 -3.50 16.50
CA GLY A 363 3.98 -3.98 16.21
C GLY A 363 4.15 -4.57 14.82
N SER A 364 3.18 -5.35 14.33
CA SER A 364 3.21 -6.04 13.02
C SER A 364 2.30 -5.39 11.96
N CYS A 365 2.04 -4.08 12.08
CA CYS A 365 1.03 -3.43 11.25
C CYS A 365 1.49 -3.24 9.79
N ALA A 366 0.62 -3.60 8.86
CA ALA A 366 0.78 -3.34 7.43
C ALA A 366 -0.46 -2.58 6.94
N ALA A 367 -0.31 -1.34 6.48
CA ALA A 367 -1.45 -0.50 6.09
C ALA A 367 -2.20 -1.08 4.89
N ILE A 368 -1.42 -1.58 3.92
CA ILE A 368 -1.86 -2.32 2.75
C ILE A 368 -1.26 -3.73 2.84
N LEU A 369 -2.11 -4.75 2.80
CA LEU A 369 -1.66 -6.14 2.73
C LEU A 369 -1.84 -6.68 1.31
N VAL A 370 -0.84 -7.36 0.78
CA VAL A 370 -0.91 -8.04 -0.52
C VAL A 370 -0.87 -9.55 -0.30
N GLU A 371 -1.84 -10.26 -0.85
CA GLU A 371 -1.95 -11.72 -0.79
C GLU A 371 -2.05 -12.26 -2.23
N HIS A 372 -1.56 -13.47 -2.48
CA HIS A 372 -1.62 -14.15 -3.78
C HIS A 372 -1.14 -13.34 -5.02
N GLY A 373 -0.33 -12.30 -4.78
CA GLY A 373 0.29 -11.44 -5.80
C GLY A 373 -0.55 -10.24 -6.26
N LEU A 374 0.16 -9.21 -6.73
CA LEU A 374 -0.39 -8.01 -7.36
C LEU A 374 0.18 -7.89 -8.79
N CYS A 375 -0.71 -7.88 -9.79
CA CYS A 375 -0.32 -7.87 -11.20
C CYS A 375 -1.01 -6.75 -11.97
N ALA A 376 -0.21 -5.90 -12.63
CA ALA A 376 -0.67 -4.96 -13.65
C ALA A 376 -0.28 -5.48 -15.04
N ASN A 377 -1.27 -5.70 -15.90
CA ASN A 377 -1.05 -6.25 -17.24
C ASN A 377 -1.95 -5.60 -18.32
N LEU A 378 -1.57 -5.74 -19.59
CA LEU A 378 -2.33 -5.26 -20.76
C LEU A 378 -2.58 -3.74 -20.72
N SER A 379 -1.52 -2.94 -20.58
CA SER A 379 -1.56 -1.48 -20.44
C SER A 379 -2.41 -1.01 -19.26
N SER A 380 -2.25 -1.68 -18.12
CA SER A 380 -2.89 -1.29 -16.86
C SER A 380 -2.09 -0.22 -16.14
N VAL A 381 -2.76 0.51 -15.26
CA VAL A 381 -2.13 1.50 -14.39
C VAL A 381 -2.49 1.26 -12.93
N PHE A 382 -1.50 1.34 -12.05
CA PHE A 382 -1.68 1.40 -10.60
C PHE A 382 -1.02 2.68 -10.08
N TYR A 383 -1.81 3.62 -9.59
CA TYR A 383 -1.33 4.91 -9.09
C TYR A 383 -1.71 5.09 -7.63
N MET A 384 -0.73 5.44 -6.81
CA MET A 384 -0.94 6.06 -5.51
C MET A 384 -0.42 7.49 -5.59
N ASP A 385 -1.33 8.45 -5.70
CA ASP A 385 -1.02 9.86 -5.93
C ASP A 385 -1.52 10.71 -4.77
N ASN A 386 -0.69 11.57 -4.20
CA ASN A 386 -1.14 12.45 -3.12
C ASN A 386 -1.75 11.67 -1.94
N CYS A 387 -1.05 10.61 -1.54
CA CYS A 387 -1.43 9.76 -0.42
C CYS A 387 -0.42 9.91 0.72
N ALA A 388 -0.93 10.03 1.94
CA ALA A 388 -0.09 9.97 3.13
C ALA A 388 -0.30 8.63 3.83
N VAL A 389 0.78 7.86 4.02
CA VAL A 389 0.71 6.57 4.71
C VAL A 389 1.57 6.62 5.95
N VAL A 390 0.95 6.38 7.10
CA VAL A 390 1.64 6.25 8.38
C VAL A 390 1.39 4.85 8.90
N SER A 391 2.46 4.07 9.00
CA SER A 391 2.41 2.73 9.55
C SER A 391 3.52 2.56 10.57
N ARG A 392 3.31 1.70 11.57
CA ARG A 392 4.38 1.37 12.51
C ARG A 392 5.49 0.52 11.88
N ALA A 393 5.13 -0.50 11.10
CA ALA A 393 6.09 -1.46 10.53
C ALA A 393 6.13 -1.42 9.00
N HIS A 394 5.00 -1.66 8.33
CA HIS A 394 4.96 -1.76 6.87
C HIS A 394 3.89 -0.88 6.24
N VAL A 395 4.19 -0.27 5.09
CA VAL A 395 3.20 0.42 4.26
C VAL A 395 2.43 -0.61 3.43
N MET A 396 3.14 -1.37 2.60
CA MET A 396 2.62 -2.43 1.74
C MET A 396 3.39 -3.74 2.01
N TYR A 397 2.75 -4.69 2.65
CA TYR A 397 3.39 -5.97 3.01
C TYR A 397 2.78 -7.12 2.23
N ALA A 398 3.59 -7.83 1.44
CA ALA A 398 3.15 -8.96 0.65
C ALA A 398 3.48 -10.29 1.34
N LEU A 399 2.45 -11.09 1.64
CA LEU A 399 2.62 -12.40 2.26
C LEU A 399 3.07 -13.42 1.23
N ALA A 400 4.38 -13.70 1.18
CA ALA A 400 4.98 -14.65 0.23
C ALA A 400 4.44 -14.46 -1.20
N SER A 401 4.40 -13.19 -1.62
CA SER A 401 3.67 -12.71 -2.79
C SER A 401 4.50 -11.75 -3.59
N TYR A 402 4.20 -11.64 -4.88
CA TYR A 402 4.97 -10.89 -5.86
C TYR A 402 4.26 -9.60 -6.32
N LEU A 403 5.05 -8.65 -6.79
CA LEU A 403 4.60 -7.53 -7.62
C LEU A 403 5.04 -7.77 -9.06
N ARG A 404 4.11 -7.71 -10.01
CA ARG A 404 4.42 -7.80 -11.44
C ARG A 404 3.78 -6.66 -12.23
N VAL A 405 4.59 -5.93 -12.98
CA VAL A 405 4.16 -4.90 -13.93
C VAL A 405 4.59 -5.34 -15.32
N SER A 406 3.64 -5.69 -16.18
CA SER A 406 3.92 -6.29 -17.48
C SER A 406 3.03 -5.76 -18.60
N GLY A 407 3.45 -5.96 -19.86
CA GLY A 407 2.63 -5.67 -21.03
C GLY A 407 2.23 -4.21 -21.11
N ASP A 408 3.21 -3.32 -21.27
CA ASP A 408 3.03 -1.88 -21.42
C ASP A 408 2.31 -1.21 -20.22
N SER A 409 2.48 -1.74 -19.00
CA SER A 409 1.76 -1.26 -17.80
C SER A 409 2.61 -0.30 -16.95
N VAL A 410 1.97 0.43 -16.05
CA VAL A 410 2.62 1.39 -15.15
C VAL A 410 2.22 1.14 -13.70
N PHE A 411 3.20 1.09 -12.81
CA PHE A 411 3.01 1.20 -11.36
C PHE A 411 3.70 2.48 -10.88
N SER A 412 2.94 3.40 -10.29
CA SER A 412 3.40 4.73 -9.90
C SER A 412 3.03 5.05 -8.46
N ILE A 413 4.02 5.42 -7.66
CA ILE A 413 3.82 6.10 -6.37
C ILE A 413 4.32 7.52 -6.55
N GLN A 414 3.46 8.49 -6.28
CA GLN A 414 3.80 9.88 -6.54
C GLN A 414 3.14 10.89 -5.61
N ASN A 415 3.78 12.05 -5.46
CA ASN A 415 3.27 13.17 -4.67
C ASN A 415 2.90 12.77 -3.23
N GLY A 416 3.54 11.72 -2.68
CA GLY A 416 3.13 11.08 -1.43
C GLY A 416 4.08 11.33 -0.28
N SER A 417 3.62 11.04 0.94
CA SER A 417 4.45 11.08 2.16
C SER A 417 4.27 9.78 2.93
N TRP A 418 5.33 8.99 3.06
CA TRP A 418 5.30 7.68 3.69
C TRP A 418 6.16 7.65 4.94
N SER A 419 5.58 7.16 6.04
CA SER A 419 6.26 7.01 7.33
C SER A 419 6.11 5.58 7.84
N ALA A 420 7.24 4.91 8.05
CA ALA A 420 7.34 3.59 8.66
C ALA A 420 8.62 3.50 9.50
N PRO A 421 8.61 4.02 10.74
CA PRO A 421 9.82 4.31 11.50
C PRO A 421 10.43 3.09 12.19
N SER A 422 9.89 1.88 12.00
CA SER A 422 10.46 0.70 12.64
C SER A 422 11.91 0.49 12.24
N ILE A 423 12.77 0.36 13.26
CA ILE A 423 14.21 0.12 13.13
C ILE A 423 14.55 -1.38 13.17
N GLU A 424 13.55 -2.26 13.24
CA GLU A 424 13.81 -3.70 13.19
C GLU A 424 14.38 -4.08 11.82
N TYR A 425 15.40 -4.94 11.83
CA TYR A 425 15.97 -5.46 10.60
C TYR A 425 14.88 -6.10 9.74
N TYR A 426 14.88 -5.75 8.44
CA TYR A 426 13.91 -6.20 7.45
C TYR A 426 12.50 -5.59 7.52
N GLU A 427 12.22 -4.71 8.48
CA GLU A 427 10.95 -3.97 8.49
C GLU A 427 10.97 -2.76 7.54
N SER A 428 10.37 -2.94 6.37
CA SER A 428 10.43 -1.99 5.25
C SER A 428 9.06 -1.49 4.83
N ALA A 429 8.99 -0.37 4.09
CA ALA A 429 7.73 0.19 3.62
C ALA A 429 7.01 -0.78 2.66
N CYS A 430 7.65 -1.19 1.57
CA CYS A 430 7.15 -2.19 0.63
C CYS A 430 7.95 -3.48 0.75
N VAL A 431 7.30 -4.61 1.02
CA VAL A 431 7.97 -5.93 1.10
C VAL A 431 7.31 -6.90 0.14
N PHE A 432 8.09 -7.50 -0.75
CA PHE A 432 7.66 -8.51 -1.72
C PHE A 432 8.63 -9.70 -1.75
N GLU A 433 8.16 -10.86 -2.23
CA GLU A 433 9.07 -11.96 -2.55
C GLU A 433 9.81 -11.63 -3.86
N ASP A 434 9.07 -11.38 -4.94
CA ASP A 434 9.63 -11.03 -6.24
C ASP A 434 8.99 -9.74 -6.77
N VAL A 435 9.83 -8.85 -7.32
CA VAL A 435 9.41 -7.66 -8.05
C VAL A 435 9.86 -7.79 -9.50
N VAL A 436 8.91 -7.80 -10.43
CA VAL A 436 9.16 -7.98 -11.86
C VAL A 436 8.56 -6.84 -12.67
N VAL A 437 9.39 -6.17 -13.46
CA VAL A 437 8.99 -5.15 -14.44
C VAL A 437 9.42 -5.64 -15.82
N ASP A 438 8.46 -5.89 -16.70
CA ASP A 438 8.72 -6.53 -18.01
C ASP A 438 7.80 -6.02 -19.13
N GLY A 439 8.11 -6.34 -20.37
CA GLY A 439 7.27 -6.11 -21.55
C GLY A 439 7.00 -4.62 -21.76
N GLY A 440 8.05 -3.81 -21.72
CA GLY A 440 7.96 -2.36 -21.92
C GLY A 440 7.19 -1.63 -20.82
N SER A 441 7.21 -2.14 -19.58
CA SER A 441 6.49 -1.57 -18.44
C SER A 441 7.35 -0.66 -17.57
N VAL A 442 6.70 0.15 -16.74
CA VAL A 442 7.37 1.14 -15.89
C VAL A 442 6.98 0.96 -14.42
N LEU A 443 7.97 0.95 -13.54
CA LEU A 443 7.81 1.10 -12.08
C LEU A 443 8.49 2.40 -11.68
N GLN A 444 7.71 3.39 -11.21
CA GLN A 444 8.24 4.71 -10.88
C GLN A 444 7.83 5.19 -9.48
N ILE A 445 8.76 5.86 -8.83
CA ILE A 445 8.60 6.54 -7.54
C ILE A 445 8.98 8.00 -7.78
N VAL A 446 8.01 8.91 -7.66
CA VAL A 446 8.15 10.29 -8.15
C VAL A 446 7.69 11.32 -7.11
N SER A 447 8.44 12.40 -6.91
CA SER A 447 7.99 13.57 -6.13
C SER A 447 7.46 13.21 -4.74
N SER A 448 8.08 12.25 -4.04
CA SER A 448 7.58 11.71 -2.78
C SER A 448 8.62 11.78 -1.65
N THR A 449 8.16 11.85 -0.41
CA THR A 449 9.00 11.86 0.78
C THR A 449 8.84 10.56 1.56
N PHE A 450 9.96 9.92 1.90
CA PHE A 450 10.00 8.64 2.60
C PHE A 450 10.75 8.77 3.92
N ARG A 451 10.09 8.46 5.04
CA ARG A 451 10.63 8.45 6.41
C ARG A 451 10.54 7.05 7.01
N LEU A 452 11.55 6.24 6.74
CA LEU A 452 11.53 4.81 6.94
C LEU A 452 12.73 4.38 7.79
N GLY A 453 12.58 3.33 8.60
CA GLY A 453 13.72 2.83 9.37
C GLY A 453 14.69 2.00 8.51
N PHE A 454 14.20 1.03 7.75
CA PHE A 454 15.06 0.10 6.99
C PHE A 454 15.09 0.34 5.47
N ALA A 455 14.01 0.03 4.74
CA ALA A 455 13.98 0.18 3.29
C ALA A 455 12.66 0.72 2.72
N MET A 456 12.72 1.39 1.56
CA MET A 456 11.51 1.75 0.79
C MET A 456 10.94 0.52 0.08
N LEU A 457 11.75 -0.20 -0.68
CA LEU A 457 11.38 -1.45 -1.32
C LEU A 457 12.33 -2.56 -0.88
N MET A 458 11.77 -3.64 -0.36
CA MET A 458 12.45 -4.88 -0.04
C MET A 458 11.90 -6.01 -0.90
N ALA A 459 12.80 -6.76 -1.54
CA ALA A 459 12.45 -7.95 -2.29
C ALA A 459 13.46 -9.09 -2.10
N SER A 460 13.04 -10.33 -2.32
CA SER A 460 14.00 -11.44 -2.49
C SER A 460 14.67 -11.39 -3.88
N THR A 461 13.91 -11.00 -4.90
CA THR A 461 14.46 -10.71 -6.24
C THR A 461 13.84 -9.45 -6.87
N LEU A 462 14.66 -8.75 -7.66
CA LEU A 462 14.25 -7.61 -8.47
C LEU A 462 14.69 -7.85 -9.92
N THR A 463 13.72 -8.04 -10.81
CA THR A 463 14.00 -8.27 -12.24
C THR A 463 13.36 -7.17 -13.09
N VAL A 464 14.17 -6.48 -13.88
CA VAL A 464 13.72 -5.52 -14.89
C VAL A 464 14.19 -6.02 -16.25
N THR A 465 13.25 -6.38 -17.13
CA THR A 465 13.55 -7.05 -18.40
C THR A 465 12.60 -6.58 -19.51
N GLY A 466 12.82 -7.02 -20.74
CA GLY A 466 11.96 -6.71 -21.89
C GLY A 466 11.75 -5.21 -22.13
N GLY A 467 12.81 -4.40 -21.94
CA GLY A 467 12.73 -2.94 -22.06
C GLY A 467 11.97 -2.26 -20.91
N GLY A 468 11.98 -2.84 -19.72
CA GLY A 468 11.37 -2.25 -18.53
C GLY A 468 12.15 -1.03 -18.02
N TRP A 469 11.45 -0.15 -17.29
CA TRP A 469 12.03 1.07 -16.74
C TRP A 469 11.73 1.20 -15.24
N LEU A 470 12.79 1.27 -14.43
CA LEU A 470 12.72 1.58 -13.00
C LEU A 470 13.14 3.03 -12.79
N VAL A 471 12.30 3.83 -12.13
CA VAL A 471 12.54 5.27 -11.97
C VAL A 471 12.40 5.68 -10.52
N HIS A 472 13.41 6.38 -10.01
CA HIS A 472 13.32 7.19 -8.80
C HIS A 472 13.62 8.62 -9.25
N ARG A 473 12.66 9.53 -9.01
CA ARG A 473 12.77 10.92 -9.41
C ARG A 473 12.18 11.89 -8.40
N ASP A 474 12.85 13.00 -8.15
CA ASP A 474 12.35 14.11 -7.32
C ASP A 474 11.97 13.66 -5.89
N ASN A 475 12.58 12.60 -5.34
CA ASN A 475 12.22 12.09 -4.03
C ASN A 475 13.13 12.58 -2.92
N GLU A 476 12.62 12.58 -1.69
CA GLU A 476 13.43 12.73 -0.49
C GLU A 476 13.43 11.43 0.32
N PHE A 477 14.59 10.80 0.45
CA PHE A 477 14.77 9.54 1.15
C PHE A 477 15.43 9.76 2.52
N ARG A 478 14.70 9.41 3.59
CA ARG A 478 15.19 9.20 4.96
C ARG A 478 14.98 7.72 5.28
N THR A 479 15.98 6.90 5.00
CA THR A 479 15.91 5.43 5.11
C THR A 479 17.32 4.86 5.11
N ALA A 480 17.56 3.62 5.56
CA ALA A 480 18.87 2.99 5.36
C ALA A 480 19.09 2.60 3.89
N HIS A 481 18.07 2.02 3.25
CA HIS A 481 18.12 1.63 1.84
C HIS A 481 16.89 2.13 1.07
N VAL A 482 17.05 2.53 -0.18
CA VAL A 482 15.89 2.74 -1.07
C VAL A 482 15.40 1.40 -1.60
N VAL A 483 16.32 0.58 -2.12
CA VAL A 483 16.04 -0.77 -2.65
C VAL A 483 16.93 -1.80 -1.97
N TYR A 484 16.34 -2.67 -1.17
CA TYR A 484 17.04 -3.80 -0.55
C TYR A 484 16.65 -5.12 -1.23
N VAL A 485 17.65 -5.88 -1.69
CA VAL A 485 17.44 -7.21 -2.27
C VAL A 485 18.23 -8.26 -1.50
N ASP A 486 17.51 -9.23 -0.92
CA ASP A 486 18.09 -10.21 0.01
C ASP A 486 19.06 -11.19 -0.67
N LYS A 487 18.74 -11.64 -1.89
CA LYS A 487 19.63 -12.54 -2.64
C LYS A 487 20.79 -11.75 -3.25
N GLU A 488 22.02 -12.23 -3.02
CA GLU A 488 23.25 -11.61 -3.54
C GLU A 488 23.26 -11.43 -5.07
N ASN A 489 22.66 -12.37 -5.81
CA ASN A 489 22.45 -12.31 -7.27
C ASN A 489 20.98 -12.03 -7.65
N GLY A 490 20.21 -11.42 -6.74
CA GLY A 490 18.76 -11.24 -6.87
C GLY A 490 18.34 -10.09 -7.77
N VAL A 491 19.26 -9.21 -8.16
CA VAL A 491 18.99 -8.06 -9.02
C VAL A 491 19.43 -8.39 -10.46
N ALA A 492 18.49 -8.34 -11.41
CA ALA A 492 18.77 -8.63 -12.80
C ALA A 492 18.12 -7.61 -13.74
N PHE A 493 18.95 -6.91 -14.52
CA PHE A 493 18.53 -6.04 -15.61
C PHE A 493 18.90 -6.66 -16.96
N ARG A 494 17.92 -6.84 -17.84
CA ARG A 494 18.09 -7.51 -19.15
C ARG A 494 17.42 -6.73 -20.27
N ASP A 495 17.72 -7.10 -21.51
CA ASP A 495 16.98 -6.67 -22.71
C ASP A 495 16.79 -5.14 -22.82
N GLN A 496 17.87 -4.38 -22.67
CA GLN A 496 17.87 -2.90 -22.75
C GLN A 496 16.99 -2.21 -21.69
N SER A 497 16.81 -2.84 -20.52
CA SER A 497 16.10 -2.24 -19.40
C SER A 497 16.94 -1.19 -18.69
N VAL A 498 16.27 -0.16 -18.17
CA VAL A 498 16.91 1.06 -17.64
C VAL A 498 16.52 1.31 -16.19
N TRP A 499 17.47 1.81 -15.40
CA TRP A 499 17.22 2.38 -14.08
C TRP A 499 17.65 3.85 -14.06
N SER A 500 16.71 4.75 -13.79
CA SER A 500 16.97 6.19 -13.63
C SER A 500 16.86 6.61 -12.16
N ILE A 501 17.85 7.34 -11.66
CA ILE A 501 17.92 7.95 -10.32
C ILE A 501 18.20 9.44 -10.51
N ILE A 502 17.21 10.30 -10.30
CA ILE A 502 17.21 11.67 -10.84
C ILE A 502 16.65 12.65 -9.81
N ASP A 503 17.39 13.73 -9.52
CA ASP A 503 16.92 14.81 -8.65
C ASP A 503 16.44 14.32 -7.25
N ASP A 504 16.99 13.21 -6.75
CA ASP A 504 16.67 12.63 -5.45
C ASP A 504 17.61 13.17 -4.35
N ASN A 505 17.06 13.38 -3.15
CA ASN A 505 17.79 13.83 -1.96
C ASN A 505 17.88 12.70 -0.91
N PHE A 506 19.09 12.20 -0.71
CA PHE A 506 19.45 11.17 0.26
C PHE A 506 19.89 11.83 1.56
N THR A 507 19.01 11.83 2.53
CA THR A 507 19.26 12.48 3.82
C THR A 507 19.64 11.44 4.89
N TYR A 508 19.82 11.89 6.12
CA TYR A 508 20.11 11.03 7.26
C TYR A 508 18.93 10.09 7.54
N GLY A 509 19.23 8.82 7.84
CA GLY A 509 18.26 7.83 8.30
C GLY A 509 18.38 7.58 9.81
N SER A 510 17.39 6.92 10.40
CA SER A 510 17.43 6.53 11.83
C SER A 510 18.33 5.31 12.08
N PHE A 511 18.51 4.44 11.08
CA PHE A 511 19.22 3.16 11.21
C PHE A 511 20.68 3.23 10.76
N LEU A 512 20.94 3.86 9.62
CA LEU A 512 22.28 4.26 9.18
C LEU A 512 22.34 5.78 9.21
N SER A 513 23.50 6.34 9.59
CA SER A 513 23.74 7.80 9.54
C SER A 513 23.66 8.39 8.12
N PHE A 514 23.30 7.60 7.11
CA PHE A 514 23.10 8.00 5.72
C PHE A 514 22.21 7.00 4.98
N ALA A 515 21.46 7.49 3.99
CA ALA A 515 20.66 6.67 3.08
C ALA A 515 21.48 6.13 1.90
N CYS A 516 21.43 4.82 1.67
CA CYS A 516 21.99 4.18 0.49
C CYS A 516 20.89 3.94 -0.55
N MET A 517 21.24 3.95 -1.84
CA MET A 517 20.29 3.51 -2.86
C MET A 517 19.99 2.02 -2.72
N THR A 518 21.01 1.21 -2.41
CA THR A 518 20.88 -0.25 -2.35
C THR A 518 21.81 -0.90 -1.34
N ASN A 519 21.59 -2.18 -1.04
CA ASN A 519 22.54 -3.02 -0.31
C ASN A 519 23.60 -3.59 -1.28
N LYS A 520 24.61 -4.29 -0.77
CA LYS A 520 25.60 -4.93 -1.65
C LYS A 520 24.96 -6.11 -2.40
N TRP A 521 25.03 -6.08 -3.73
CA TRP A 521 24.63 -7.16 -4.62
C TRP A 521 25.57 -7.24 -5.83
N SER A 522 25.60 -8.40 -6.47
CA SER A 522 26.32 -8.61 -7.73
C SER A 522 25.33 -8.98 -8.83
N PRO A 523 25.28 -8.24 -9.95
CA PRO A 523 24.46 -8.67 -11.08
C PRO A 523 24.93 -10.06 -11.56
N PRO A 524 24.01 -10.95 -11.97
CA PRO A 524 24.37 -12.15 -12.71
C PRO A 524 25.29 -11.81 -13.89
N SER A 525 26.27 -12.68 -14.18
CA SER A 525 27.36 -12.37 -15.14
C SER A 525 26.88 -12.00 -16.55
N ASP A 526 25.72 -12.50 -16.95
CA ASP A 526 25.01 -12.27 -18.22
C ASP A 526 24.28 -10.92 -18.27
N THR A 527 24.23 -10.16 -17.17
CA THR A 527 23.49 -8.91 -17.07
C THR A 527 24.41 -7.69 -17.03
N ARG A 528 23.95 -6.60 -17.65
CA ARG A 528 24.59 -5.28 -17.63
C ARG A 528 23.50 -4.23 -17.48
N PRO A 529 23.18 -3.81 -16.25
CA PRO A 529 22.17 -2.77 -16.04
C PRO A 529 22.63 -1.45 -16.68
N THR A 530 21.73 -0.78 -17.38
CA THR A 530 21.92 0.61 -17.80
C THR A 530 21.37 1.51 -16.71
N ILE A 531 22.24 2.18 -15.96
CA ILE A 531 21.87 3.03 -14.82
C ILE A 531 22.26 4.47 -15.12
N TYR A 532 21.32 5.40 -14.96
CA TYR A 532 21.53 6.84 -15.07
C TYR A 532 21.40 7.49 -13.70
N GLY A 533 22.39 8.33 -13.36
CA GLY A 533 22.39 9.15 -12.15
C GLY A 533 22.51 10.63 -12.53
N MET A 534 21.58 11.47 -12.09
CA MET A 534 21.59 12.90 -12.42
C MET A 534 21.11 13.75 -11.24
N CYS A 535 21.88 14.78 -10.90
CA CYS A 535 21.50 15.80 -9.92
C CYS A 535 21.02 15.30 -8.54
N ASN A 536 21.54 14.17 -8.08
CA ASN A 536 21.22 13.64 -6.75
C ASN A 536 22.09 14.30 -5.67
N GLU A 537 21.51 14.51 -4.49
CA GLU A 537 22.21 15.04 -3.31
C GLU A 537 22.26 14.00 -2.19
N ILE A 538 23.37 13.93 -1.47
CA ILE A 538 23.53 13.17 -0.24
C ILE A 538 23.97 14.10 0.89
N ARG A 539 23.16 14.19 1.95
CA ARG A 539 23.40 15.06 3.12
C ARG A 539 23.70 16.52 2.73
N GLY A 540 22.94 17.04 1.75
CA GLY A 540 23.09 18.41 1.24
C GLY A 540 24.35 18.65 0.40
N SER A 541 25.04 17.59 -0.03
CA SER A 541 26.17 17.66 -0.96
C SER A 541 25.86 16.86 -2.24
N PRO A 542 26.28 17.30 -3.43
CA PRO A 542 26.05 16.53 -4.66
C PRO A 542 26.71 15.14 -4.62
N VAL A 543 26.01 14.11 -5.09
CA VAL A 543 26.56 12.75 -5.25
C VAL A 543 27.55 12.74 -6.42
N THR A 544 28.80 12.38 -6.13
CA THR A 544 29.87 12.34 -7.16
C THR A 544 30.30 10.93 -7.51
N ASN A 545 30.13 9.97 -6.60
CA ASN A 545 30.47 8.57 -6.82
C ASN A 545 29.34 7.66 -6.31
N TYR A 546 28.41 7.29 -7.20
CA TYR A 546 27.27 6.42 -6.88
C TYR A 546 27.66 5.06 -6.30
N GLY A 547 28.86 4.56 -6.59
CA GLY A 547 29.36 3.30 -6.04
C GLY A 547 29.67 3.40 -4.55
N GLU A 548 30.41 4.43 -4.14
CA GLU A 548 30.80 4.64 -2.74
C GLU A 548 29.70 5.35 -1.94
N ASP A 549 29.08 6.39 -2.51
CA ASP A 549 28.11 7.26 -1.82
C ASP A 549 26.74 6.57 -1.66
N LEU A 550 26.33 5.77 -2.66
CA LEU A 550 24.99 5.16 -2.72
C LEU A 550 25.00 3.62 -2.82
N ASN A 551 26.18 3.00 -2.71
CA ASN A 551 26.37 1.55 -2.68
C ASN A 551 25.94 0.82 -3.97
N ILE A 552 25.94 1.51 -5.12
CA ILE A 552 25.56 0.91 -6.40
C ILE A 552 26.75 0.14 -6.99
N GLY A 553 26.70 -1.20 -6.91
CA GLY A 553 27.78 -2.09 -7.37
C GLY A 553 27.98 -2.17 -8.90
N SER A 554 27.12 -1.52 -9.69
CA SER A 554 27.19 -1.47 -11.15
C SER A 554 27.59 -0.08 -11.66
N PRO A 555 28.24 0.04 -12.84
CA PRO A 555 28.59 1.33 -13.40
C PRO A 555 27.35 2.21 -13.62
N VAL A 556 27.43 3.46 -13.14
CA VAL A 556 26.40 4.48 -13.33
C VAL A 556 26.89 5.50 -14.34
N THR A 557 26.07 5.80 -15.35
CA THR A 557 26.29 6.92 -16.26
C THR A 557 25.85 8.19 -15.55
N VAL A 558 26.84 8.93 -15.02
CA VAL A 558 26.61 10.20 -14.32
C VAL A 558 26.40 11.32 -15.35
N LEU A 559 25.28 12.01 -15.23
CA LEU A 559 24.91 13.15 -16.08
C LEU A 559 24.97 14.46 -15.29
N ASP A 560 25.28 15.56 -15.97
CA ASP A 560 25.22 16.89 -15.40
C ASP A 560 23.78 17.26 -15.02
N CYS A 561 23.58 18.05 -13.95
CA CYS A 561 22.27 18.59 -13.60
C CYS A 561 21.63 19.31 -14.79
N GLY A 562 20.38 18.96 -15.12
CA GLY A 562 19.66 19.51 -16.28
C GLY A 562 20.03 18.87 -17.63
N ALA A 563 20.79 17.77 -17.65
CA ALA A 563 21.02 17.01 -18.87
C ALA A 563 19.75 16.25 -19.31
N CYS A 564 19.27 16.54 -20.51
CA CYS A 564 17.98 16.04 -20.97
C CYS A 564 18.18 14.89 -21.97
N THR A 565 18.74 13.79 -21.48
CA THR A 565 18.96 12.59 -22.29
C THR A 565 17.69 11.74 -22.32
N VAL A 566 17.19 11.44 -23.52
CA VAL A 566 15.92 10.71 -23.72
C VAL A 566 15.88 9.42 -22.90
N GLU A 567 16.96 8.65 -22.88
CA GLU A 567 17.02 7.36 -22.19
C GLU A 567 17.00 7.48 -20.65
N ALA A 568 17.43 8.61 -20.09
CA ALA A 568 17.41 8.82 -18.64
C ALA A 568 16.09 9.45 -18.18
N VAL A 569 15.60 10.47 -18.89
CA VAL A 569 14.45 11.29 -18.45
C VAL A 569 13.09 10.81 -19.00
N CYS A 570 13.07 10.14 -20.15
CA CYS A 570 11.85 9.69 -20.83
C CYS A 570 11.79 8.17 -20.95
N PHE A 571 10.59 7.62 -21.15
CA PHE A 571 10.46 6.22 -21.51
C PHE A 571 10.80 6.04 -23.00
N ALA A 572 12.08 5.74 -23.28
CA ALA A 572 12.65 5.75 -24.63
C ALA A 572 11.83 4.97 -25.68
N ALA A 573 11.27 3.82 -25.32
CA ALA A 573 10.47 2.99 -26.23
C ALA A 573 9.21 3.70 -26.77
N ARG A 574 8.75 4.76 -26.10
CA ARG A 574 7.56 5.55 -26.44
C ARG A 574 7.87 7.03 -26.67
N THR A 575 9.15 7.40 -26.81
CA THR A 575 9.58 8.78 -27.09
C THR A 575 10.12 8.89 -28.51
N SER A 576 9.66 9.89 -29.29
CA SER A 576 10.14 10.14 -30.65
C SER A 576 11.31 11.11 -30.70
N SER A 577 11.32 12.10 -29.81
CA SER A 577 12.33 13.16 -29.74
C SER A 577 12.23 13.89 -28.41
N ILE A 578 13.17 14.80 -28.15
CA ILE A 578 13.10 15.74 -27.03
C ILE A 578 13.06 17.18 -27.57
N SER A 579 12.21 18.02 -26.98
CA SER A 579 12.07 19.44 -27.34
C SER A 579 12.47 20.28 -26.12
N GLY A 580 13.68 20.84 -26.14
CA GLY A 580 14.30 21.33 -24.91
C GLY A 580 14.57 20.15 -23.97
N CYS A 581 13.81 20.07 -22.87
CA CYS A 581 13.86 18.97 -21.89
C CYS A 581 12.55 18.20 -21.76
N GLU A 582 11.56 18.52 -22.60
CA GLU A 582 10.26 17.85 -22.61
C GLU A 582 10.27 16.67 -23.59
N CYS A 583 9.77 15.52 -23.14
CA CYS A 583 9.67 14.32 -23.96
C CYS A 583 8.55 14.49 -24.99
N VAL A 584 8.86 14.31 -26.28
CA VAL A 584 7.84 14.26 -27.33
C VAL A 584 7.47 12.81 -27.56
N CYS A 585 6.23 12.45 -27.27
CA CYS A 585 5.79 11.06 -27.28
C CYS A 585 5.48 10.53 -28.68
N ALA A 586 5.93 9.31 -28.94
CA ALA A 586 5.49 8.51 -30.07
C ALA A 586 4.07 7.96 -29.82
N ALA A 587 3.48 7.32 -30.82
CA ALA A 587 2.16 6.69 -30.67
C ALA A 587 2.16 5.65 -29.54
N GLY A 588 1.19 5.79 -28.62
CA GLY A 588 1.08 4.97 -27.41
C GLY A 588 1.92 5.42 -26.22
N GLY A 589 2.67 6.52 -26.33
CA GLY A 589 3.27 7.19 -25.18
C GLY A 589 2.31 8.20 -24.54
N HIS A 590 2.31 8.27 -23.22
CA HIS A 590 1.36 9.08 -22.44
C HIS A 590 2.04 9.90 -21.35
N GLY A 591 1.55 11.12 -21.11
CA GLY A 591 2.08 12.03 -20.11
C GLY A 591 3.47 12.57 -20.44
N ASP A 592 4.04 13.32 -19.51
CA ASP A 592 5.26 14.12 -19.73
C ASP A 592 6.52 13.26 -19.95
N THR A 593 6.51 12.02 -19.47
CA THR A 593 7.61 11.05 -19.61
C THR A 593 7.33 9.96 -20.64
N CYS A 594 6.24 10.08 -21.41
CA CYS A 594 5.83 9.13 -22.44
C CYS A 594 5.62 7.69 -21.94
N LEU A 595 4.98 7.52 -20.79
CA LEU A 595 4.66 6.23 -20.21
C LEU A 595 3.83 5.35 -21.16
N PRO A 596 3.96 4.01 -21.07
CA PRO A 596 3.32 3.06 -21.99
C PRO A 596 1.80 2.89 -21.76
N ALA A 597 1.27 3.41 -20.66
CA ALA A 597 -0.15 3.40 -20.36
C ALA A 597 -0.66 4.80 -19.98
N ALA A 598 -1.94 5.05 -20.24
CA ALA A 598 -2.56 6.36 -20.05
C ALA A 598 -2.46 6.82 -18.59
N VAL A 599 -1.89 8.01 -18.38
CA VAL A 599 -1.86 8.69 -17.08
C VAL A 599 -3.30 9.00 -16.66
N PRO A 600 -3.74 8.61 -15.45
CA PRO A 600 -5.08 8.93 -14.97
C PRO A 600 -5.37 10.44 -14.93
N ASP A 601 -6.61 10.82 -15.23
CA ASP A 601 -7.09 12.20 -15.07
C ASP A 601 -7.28 12.55 -13.59
N GLY A 602 -7.14 13.84 -13.25
CA GLY A 602 -7.41 14.36 -11.91
C GLY A 602 -6.37 13.98 -10.86
N LEU A 603 -5.19 13.53 -11.29
CA LEU A 603 -3.97 13.55 -10.49
C LEU A 603 -3.51 14.99 -10.32
N GLY A 604 -2.93 15.33 -9.18
CA GLY A 604 -2.47 16.68 -8.89
C GLY A 604 -2.70 17.13 -7.46
N PRO A 605 -2.11 18.27 -7.07
CA PRO A 605 -2.00 18.66 -5.67
C PRO A 605 -3.37 18.99 -5.09
N LEU A 606 -3.82 18.18 -4.14
CA LEU A 606 -4.51 18.74 -2.98
C LEU A 606 -3.49 18.85 -1.86
N PRO A 607 -3.54 19.93 -1.05
CA PRO A 607 -2.67 20.05 0.11
C PRO A 607 -2.82 18.83 1.02
N LEU A 608 -1.70 18.35 1.57
CA LEU A 608 -1.70 17.72 2.89
C LEU A 608 -2.43 18.66 3.86
N PRO A 609 -3.14 18.14 4.88
CA PRO A 609 -4.01 18.92 5.76
C PRO A 609 -3.37 20.26 6.14
N ASP A 610 -4.17 21.32 6.06
CA ASP A 610 -3.72 22.69 6.26
C ASP A 610 -2.75 22.77 7.44
N ALA A 611 -1.57 23.33 7.14
CA ALA A 611 -0.49 23.56 8.08
C ALA A 611 -0.91 24.44 9.29
N ASP A 612 -2.15 24.92 9.31
CA ASP A 612 -2.75 25.79 10.32
C ASP A 612 -3.28 25.06 11.56
N ASP A 613 -3.35 23.71 11.58
CA ASP A 613 -3.54 22.97 12.84
C ASP A 613 -2.21 23.02 13.63
N THR A 614 -1.94 24.21 14.15
CA THR A 614 -0.72 24.61 14.85
C THR A 614 -0.71 24.19 16.32
N GLU A 615 -1.86 23.77 16.85
CA GLU A 615 -1.98 23.38 18.25
C GLU A 615 -1.38 21.99 18.47
N VAL A 616 -0.28 21.94 19.22
CA VAL A 616 0.21 20.70 19.83
C VAL A 616 -0.79 20.30 20.92
N ARG A 617 -1.70 19.38 20.60
CA ARG A 617 -2.67 18.85 21.57
C ARG A 617 -1.93 18.07 22.66
N CYS A 618 -2.13 18.48 23.91
CA CYS A 618 -1.52 17.81 25.06
C CYS A 618 -2.30 16.58 25.49
N VAL A 619 -1.60 15.49 25.79
CA VAL A 619 -2.13 14.33 26.52
C VAL A 619 -2.07 14.64 28.01
N HIS A 620 -3.23 14.64 28.67
CA HIS A 620 -3.36 14.94 30.10
C HIS A 620 -3.68 13.67 30.89
N GLY A 621 -2.84 13.36 31.88
CA GLY A 621 -3.09 12.25 32.81
C GLY A 621 -2.88 10.86 32.21
N GLY A 622 -3.05 9.85 33.07
CA GLY A 622 -3.01 8.44 32.67
C GLY A 622 -1.60 7.85 32.57
N SER A 623 -1.53 6.65 31.99
CA SER A 623 -0.28 5.92 31.81
C SER A 623 -0.13 5.45 30.38
N ILE A 624 1.08 5.54 29.84
CA ILE A 624 1.41 5.11 28.47
C ILE A 624 2.61 4.17 28.48
N SER A 625 2.64 3.22 27.55
CA SER A 625 3.78 2.32 27.32
C SER A 625 4.44 2.53 25.96
N SER A 626 3.86 3.38 25.11
CA SER A 626 4.37 3.73 23.79
C SER A 626 3.73 5.02 23.29
N VAL A 627 4.41 5.73 22.40
CA VAL A 627 3.88 6.90 21.68
C VAL A 627 3.52 6.48 20.26
N GLU A 628 2.34 6.89 19.77
CA GLU A 628 1.91 6.63 18.40
C GLU A 628 2.74 7.45 17.40
N VAL A 629 2.94 6.93 16.18
CA VAL A 629 3.61 7.68 15.11
C VAL A 629 2.80 8.94 14.80
N PRO A 630 3.42 10.14 14.80
CA PRO A 630 2.71 11.39 14.56
C PRO A 630 1.99 11.37 13.21
N ALA A 631 0.76 11.90 13.19
CA ALA A 631 0.08 12.14 11.92
C ALA A 631 0.80 13.25 11.11
N PRO A 632 0.66 13.27 9.78
CA PRO A 632 1.21 14.34 8.95
C PRO A 632 0.76 15.72 9.46
N GLY A 633 1.68 16.68 9.51
CA GLY A 633 1.42 18.04 9.98
C GLY A 633 1.51 18.25 11.51
N VAL A 634 1.60 17.18 12.31
CA VAL A 634 1.83 17.33 13.77
C VAL A 634 3.21 17.95 14.01
N ARG A 635 3.25 19.08 14.74
CA ARG A 635 4.45 19.90 14.96
C ARG A 635 5.13 19.67 16.32
N GLY A 636 4.72 18.64 17.05
CA GLY A 636 5.22 18.42 18.40
C GLY A 636 4.39 17.45 19.20
N LEU A 637 4.85 17.17 20.42
CA LEU A 637 4.16 16.35 21.40
C LEU A 637 4.10 17.11 22.72
N CYS A 638 2.99 16.98 23.42
CA CYS A 638 2.83 17.55 24.74
C CYS A 638 2.22 16.51 25.68
N PHE A 639 2.89 16.26 26.81
CA PHE A 639 2.44 15.36 27.86
C PHE A 639 2.40 16.13 29.18
N VAL A 640 1.26 16.05 29.87
CA VAL A 640 1.04 16.73 31.14
C VAL A 640 0.51 15.73 32.16
N ASN A 641 1.24 15.53 33.26
CA ASN A 641 0.85 14.59 34.32
C ASN A 641 0.68 13.14 33.83
N VAL A 642 1.53 12.69 32.89
CA VAL A 642 1.49 11.35 32.30
C VAL A 642 2.56 10.45 32.92
N THR A 643 2.21 9.20 33.21
CA THR A 643 3.14 8.18 33.71
C THR A 643 3.57 7.24 32.59
N PHE A 644 4.86 7.22 32.29
CA PHE A 644 5.44 6.33 31.30
C PHE A 644 5.72 5.01 32.02
N THR A 645 5.27 3.89 31.46
CA THR A 645 5.36 2.55 32.08
C THR A 645 6.45 1.68 31.44
N ALA A 646 7.06 2.18 30.37
CA ALA A 646 8.15 1.56 29.64
C ALA A 646 9.07 2.67 29.09
N ALA A 647 10.28 2.27 28.67
CA ALA A 647 11.20 3.18 27.99
C ALA A 647 10.65 3.63 26.65
N ILE A 648 10.68 4.95 26.43
CA ILE A 648 10.17 5.56 25.21
C ILE A 648 11.32 6.21 24.46
N VAL A 649 11.37 5.93 23.16
CA VAL A 649 12.24 6.64 22.21
C VAL A 649 11.35 7.58 21.41
N LEU A 650 11.56 8.88 21.58
CA LEU A 650 10.96 9.92 20.75
C LEU A 650 11.88 10.17 19.57
N ASP A 651 11.61 9.43 18.51
CA ASP A 651 12.31 9.58 17.24
C ASP A 651 11.77 10.79 16.47
N LEU A 652 12.51 11.90 16.45
CA LEU A 652 12.10 13.12 15.76
C LEU A 652 12.15 12.98 14.23
N TRP A 653 12.71 11.89 13.68
CA TRP A 653 12.63 11.56 12.25
C TRP A 653 11.20 11.25 11.81
N SER A 654 10.33 10.85 12.76
CA SER A 654 8.94 10.51 12.49
C SER A 654 8.02 11.72 12.20
N PHE A 655 8.47 12.95 12.50
CA PHE A 655 7.67 14.16 12.31
C PHE A 655 7.81 14.73 10.89
N ASP A 656 6.70 15.20 10.35
CA ASP A 656 6.65 15.93 9.08
C ASP A 656 6.64 17.44 9.32
N ALA A 657 7.79 18.00 9.72
CA ALA A 657 7.93 19.43 10.01
C ALA A 657 9.17 20.07 9.34
N PRO A 658 9.33 19.95 8.00
CA PRO A 658 10.41 20.63 7.30
C PRO A 658 10.33 22.14 7.55
N GLN A 659 11.45 22.76 7.91
CA GLN A 659 11.60 24.20 8.22
C GLN A 659 10.85 24.74 9.45
N HIS A 660 10.19 23.89 10.23
CA HIS A 660 9.46 24.32 11.43
C HIS A 660 10.13 23.85 12.72
N THR A 661 9.79 24.53 13.82
CA THR A 661 10.28 24.17 15.14
C THR A 661 9.40 23.11 15.74
N LEU A 662 9.95 21.92 16.01
CA LEU A 662 9.26 20.87 16.75
C LEU A 662 9.18 21.23 18.23
N ASN A 663 8.01 21.16 18.84
CA ASN A 663 7.85 21.43 20.28
C ASN A 663 7.57 20.14 21.03
N ILE A 664 8.49 19.71 21.90
CA ILE A 664 8.32 18.54 22.76
C ILE A 664 8.22 19.03 24.20
N THR A 665 7.07 18.85 24.83
CA THR A 665 6.82 19.28 26.21
C THR A 665 6.45 18.10 27.10
N LEU A 666 7.19 17.89 28.19
CA LEU A 666 6.89 16.94 29.25
C LEU A 666 6.79 17.70 30.57
N LEU A 667 5.58 17.87 31.08
CA LEU A 667 5.29 18.59 32.30
C LEU A 667 4.71 17.64 33.35
N GLN A 668 5.28 17.61 34.56
CA GLN A 668 4.79 16.77 35.66
C GLN A 668 4.70 15.28 35.30
N CYS A 669 5.57 14.80 34.40
CA CYS A 669 5.54 13.41 33.95
C CYS A 669 6.41 12.52 34.83
N VAL A 670 6.06 11.24 34.90
CA VAL A 670 6.90 10.18 35.48
C VAL A 670 7.51 9.40 34.33
N LEU A 671 8.82 9.41 34.19
CA LEU A 671 9.55 8.85 33.05
C LEU A 671 10.14 7.48 33.41
N MET A 672 10.04 6.54 32.49
CA MET A 672 10.65 5.20 32.59
C MET A 672 11.74 5.03 31.55
N GLY A 673 12.73 5.92 31.51
CA GLY A 673 13.68 6.03 30.42
C GLY A 673 13.06 6.76 29.22
N LEU A 674 13.72 7.81 28.77
CA LEU A 674 13.28 8.63 27.65
C LEU A 674 14.49 9.00 26.80
N SER A 675 14.51 8.58 25.55
CA SER A 675 15.51 9.02 24.58
C SER A 675 14.85 9.92 23.54
N VAL A 676 15.43 11.09 23.27
CA VAL A 676 15.00 12.02 22.23
C VAL A 676 16.06 12.03 21.14
N ARG A 677 15.72 11.45 19.98
CA ARG A 677 16.63 11.35 18.83
C ARG A 677 16.43 12.53 17.89
N GLY A 678 17.45 13.35 17.75
CA GLY A 678 17.50 14.49 16.85
C GLY A 678 17.44 14.07 15.38
N SER A 679 16.65 14.80 14.59
CA SER A 679 16.51 14.60 13.15
C SER A 679 17.25 15.63 12.29
N GLY A 680 18.09 16.46 12.92
CA GLY A 680 18.65 17.68 12.31
C GLY A 680 17.63 18.82 12.15
N ALA A 681 16.36 18.61 12.48
CA ALA A 681 15.34 19.65 12.51
C ALA A 681 15.48 20.54 13.75
N ARG A 682 15.00 21.79 13.67
CA ARG A 682 14.94 22.69 14.83
C ARG A 682 13.92 22.16 15.83
N VAL A 683 14.30 22.03 17.09
CA VAL A 683 13.41 21.52 18.15
C VAL A 683 13.55 22.32 19.44
N HIS A 684 12.43 22.49 20.14
CA HIS A 684 12.35 22.98 21.51
C HIS A 684 11.85 21.84 22.41
N VAL A 685 12.74 21.28 23.23
CA VAL A 685 12.40 20.26 24.22
C VAL A 685 12.31 20.90 25.59
N ASN A 686 11.20 20.69 26.30
CA ASN A 686 10.98 21.18 27.66
C ASN A 686 10.54 20.04 28.58
N VAL A 687 11.42 19.62 29.49
CA VAL A 687 11.16 18.65 30.55
C VAL A 687 11.09 19.40 31.88
N ALA A 688 9.88 19.67 32.36
CA ALA A 688 9.65 20.50 33.54
C ALA A 688 8.91 19.75 34.63
N SER A 689 9.32 19.94 35.89
CA SER A 689 8.66 19.36 37.08
C SER A 689 8.43 17.85 36.98
N SER A 690 9.26 17.15 36.22
CA SER A 690 9.09 15.73 35.92
C SER A 690 10.05 14.89 36.77
N MET A 691 9.77 13.60 36.90
CA MET A 691 10.63 12.69 37.66
C MET A 691 11.01 11.46 36.84
N LEU A 692 12.19 10.93 37.10
CA LEU A 692 12.66 9.68 36.51
C LEU A 692 12.44 8.56 37.53
N ASP A 693 11.65 7.55 37.18
CA ASP A 693 11.41 6.36 38.01
C ASP A 693 12.46 5.27 37.75
N SER A 694 12.85 5.10 36.48
CA SER A 694 13.93 4.22 36.04
C SER A 694 14.50 4.68 34.70
N GLY A 695 15.63 4.11 34.27
CA GLY A 695 16.28 4.42 33.00
C GLY A 695 17.13 5.68 33.05
N ALA A 696 17.21 6.42 31.93
CA ALA A 696 17.93 7.69 31.81
C ALA A 696 17.14 8.64 30.88
N LEU A 697 17.45 9.94 30.95
CA LEU A 697 17.01 10.93 29.97
C LEU A 697 18.15 11.14 28.96
N GLU A 698 17.93 10.71 27.72
CA GLU A 698 18.95 10.68 26.68
C GLU A 698 18.57 11.62 25.53
N PHE A 699 19.56 12.34 25.00
CA PHE A 699 19.47 13.13 23.79
C PHE A 699 20.51 12.61 22.81
N GLU A 700 20.06 12.12 21.66
CA GLU A 700 20.91 11.39 20.72
C GLU A 700 20.88 12.04 19.34
N GLY A 701 22.03 12.17 18.68
CA GLY A 701 22.13 12.66 17.31
C GLY A 701 22.07 14.19 17.15
N GLY A 702 21.74 14.63 15.93
CA GLY A 702 21.86 16.04 15.51
C GLY A 702 20.61 16.89 15.71
N PHE A 703 20.80 18.10 16.22
CA PHE A 703 19.76 19.09 16.47
C PHE A 703 19.93 20.28 15.52
N GLY A 704 18.82 20.74 14.92
CA GLY A 704 18.87 21.83 13.95
C GLY A 704 19.26 23.17 14.58
N ALA A 705 19.72 24.11 13.76
CA ALA A 705 20.15 25.42 14.22
C ALA A 705 19.05 26.14 15.04
N SER A 706 19.46 26.77 16.14
CA SER A 706 18.60 27.47 17.11
C SER A 706 17.63 26.58 17.86
N SER A 707 17.95 25.29 18.02
CA SER A 707 17.22 24.39 18.91
C SER A 707 17.40 24.76 20.38
N GLN A 708 16.47 24.34 21.23
CA GLN A 708 16.48 24.59 22.67
C GLN A 708 16.15 23.31 23.41
N ILE A 709 16.91 23.00 24.46
CA ILE A 709 16.64 21.87 25.36
C ILE A 709 16.61 22.43 26.78
N LEU A 710 15.50 22.27 27.48
CA LEU A 710 15.29 22.73 28.84
C LEU A 710 14.90 21.55 29.72
N VAL A 711 15.64 21.37 30.82
CA VAL A 711 15.27 20.49 31.93
C VAL A 711 15.20 21.34 33.18
N ALA A 712 14.01 21.50 33.77
CA ALA A 712 13.79 22.43 34.87
C ALA A 712 12.97 21.83 36.02
N GLY A 713 13.36 22.10 37.26
CA GLY A 713 12.60 21.72 38.46
C GLY A 713 12.32 20.21 38.56
N SER A 714 13.16 19.37 37.96
CA SER A 714 12.91 17.93 37.79
C SER A 714 13.75 17.10 38.77
N THR A 715 13.28 15.89 39.09
CA THR A 715 13.97 14.95 39.98
C THR A 715 14.36 13.69 39.21
N LEU A 716 15.60 13.64 38.72
CA LEU A 716 16.11 12.59 37.85
C LEU A 716 17.13 11.73 38.61
N VAL A 717 16.62 10.72 39.32
CA VAL A 717 17.44 9.81 40.14
C VAL A 717 17.41 8.43 39.53
N THR A 718 18.58 7.84 39.28
CA THR A 718 18.65 6.53 38.64
C THR A 718 19.87 5.73 39.05
N THR A 719 19.74 4.41 39.00
CA THR A 719 20.86 3.46 39.13
C THR A 719 21.59 3.23 37.80
N SER A 720 21.13 3.83 36.70
CA SER A 720 21.84 3.85 35.42
C SER A 720 23.19 4.57 35.54
N THR A 721 24.13 4.27 34.65
CA THR A 721 25.45 4.93 34.58
C THR A 721 25.34 6.46 34.63
N HIS A 722 24.35 7.02 33.95
CA HIS A 722 24.05 8.44 33.91
C HIS A 722 22.56 8.73 34.09
N ALA A 723 22.22 9.88 34.68
CA ALA A 723 20.83 10.35 34.74
C ALA A 723 20.41 11.12 33.49
N ILE A 724 21.27 12.02 33.00
CA ILE A 724 21.14 12.66 31.69
C ILE A 724 22.35 12.31 30.83
N ALA A 725 22.12 11.90 29.58
CA ALA A 725 23.20 11.69 28.62
C ALA A 725 22.92 12.33 27.26
N PHE A 726 24.00 12.77 26.63
CA PHE A 726 24.06 13.32 25.29
C PHE A 726 24.98 12.42 24.46
N LEU A 727 24.40 11.66 23.54
CA LEU A 727 25.05 10.58 22.77
C LEU A 727 25.15 10.97 21.29
N ASP A 728 26.34 10.90 20.70
CA ASP A 728 26.59 11.39 19.33
C ASP A 728 25.96 12.79 19.09
N PHE A 729 26.04 13.64 20.12
CA PHE A 729 25.26 14.86 20.22
C PHE A 729 25.87 15.98 19.38
N ASP A 730 25.20 16.34 18.30
CA ASP A 730 25.50 17.54 17.52
C ASP A 730 24.46 18.63 17.83
N PRO A 731 24.82 19.67 18.59
CA PRO A 731 23.88 20.71 18.97
C PRO A 731 23.43 21.58 17.79
N GLY A 732 24.18 21.59 16.67
CA GLY A 732 24.01 22.57 15.62
C GLY A 732 24.33 24.01 16.07
N LYS A 733 24.21 24.97 15.15
CA LYS A 733 24.55 26.37 15.43
C LYS A 733 23.53 27.03 16.35
N THR A 734 23.97 27.82 17.32
CA THR A 734 23.12 28.62 18.22
C THR A 734 22.15 27.83 19.11
N LEU A 735 22.44 26.57 19.44
CA LEU A 735 21.62 25.80 20.37
C LEU A 735 21.73 26.33 21.81
N THR A 736 20.62 26.26 22.54
CA THR A 736 20.57 26.59 23.98
C THR A 736 20.16 25.37 24.79
N LEU A 737 21.06 24.85 25.63
CA LEU A 737 20.78 23.79 26.60
C LEU A 737 20.73 24.39 28.01
N LEU A 738 19.62 24.19 28.72
CA LEU A 738 19.36 24.74 30.05
C LEU A 738 19.01 23.61 31.02
N LEU A 739 19.86 23.37 32.02
CA LEU A 739 19.59 22.49 33.16
C LEU A 739 19.43 23.36 34.40
N LEU A 740 18.19 23.50 34.89
CA LEU A 740 17.83 24.48 35.92
C LEU A 740 17.16 23.84 37.13
N ASP A 741 17.58 24.21 38.33
CA ASP A 741 16.87 23.95 39.61
C ASP A 741 16.41 22.49 39.80
N SER A 742 17.20 21.52 39.32
CA SER A 742 16.84 20.10 39.30
C SER A 742 17.72 19.27 40.25
N TYR A 743 17.18 18.15 40.75
CA TYR A 743 17.93 17.14 41.49
C TYR A 743 18.29 16.00 40.53
N ILE A 744 19.57 15.82 40.23
CA ILE A 744 20.06 14.88 39.22
C ILE A 744 21.11 13.97 39.86
N GLU A 745 20.82 12.67 39.91
CA GLU A 745 21.69 11.66 40.52
C GLU A 745 21.74 10.41 39.64
N GLY A 746 22.92 10.13 39.10
CA GLY A 746 23.19 8.89 38.38
C GLY A 746 24.16 7.99 39.16
N ASN A 747 24.43 6.80 38.65
CA ASN A 747 25.36 5.89 39.31
C ASN A 747 26.80 6.42 39.21
N SER A 748 27.27 6.69 37.99
CA SER A 748 28.63 7.19 37.70
C SER A 748 28.68 8.66 37.31
N TYR A 749 27.63 9.17 36.63
CA TYR A 749 27.56 10.55 36.15
C TYR A 749 26.17 11.15 36.39
N ALA A 750 26.06 12.42 36.77
CA ALA A 750 24.74 13.08 36.75
C ALA A 750 24.39 13.53 35.32
N VAL A 751 25.36 14.16 34.63
CA VAL A 751 25.26 14.56 33.22
C VAL A 751 26.48 14.03 32.46
N TYR A 752 26.25 13.41 31.30
CA TYR A 752 27.28 12.76 30.50
C TYR A 752 27.21 13.19 29.04
N PHE A 753 28.34 13.62 28.46
CA PHE A 753 28.52 13.82 27.02
C PHE A 753 29.53 12.79 26.49
N SER A 754 29.10 11.93 25.57
CA SER A 754 29.93 10.82 25.05
C SER A 754 31.09 11.30 24.18
N ASP A 755 30.86 12.35 23.40
CA ASP A 755 31.75 12.83 22.35
C ASP A 755 32.13 14.31 22.53
N ALA A 756 32.90 14.85 21.59
CA ALA A 756 33.28 16.26 21.58
C ALA A 756 32.06 17.15 21.37
N VAL A 757 31.82 18.09 22.28
CA VAL A 757 30.71 19.04 22.20
C VAL A 757 31.21 20.34 21.60
N VAL A 758 30.76 20.65 20.38
CA VAL A 758 31.12 21.88 19.66
C VAL A 758 29.98 22.90 19.76
N ILE A 759 30.22 24.01 20.46
CA ILE A 759 29.27 25.12 20.62
C ILE A 759 29.70 26.26 19.69
N ASP A 760 29.04 26.36 18.55
CA ASP A 760 29.17 27.46 17.59
C ASP A 760 28.02 28.46 17.78
N GLY A 761 28.22 29.42 18.69
CA GLY A 761 27.18 30.30 19.21
C GLY A 761 26.12 29.56 20.05
N GLY A 762 25.35 30.30 20.86
CA GLY A 762 24.43 29.70 21.83
C GLY A 762 25.14 29.28 23.12
N GLY A 763 24.63 28.28 23.84
CA GLY A 763 25.33 27.82 25.04
C GLY A 763 24.63 26.77 25.90
N ILE A 764 25.40 26.25 26.86
CA ILE A 764 24.97 25.30 27.88
C ILE A 764 24.98 26.01 29.24
N ILE A 765 23.83 26.08 29.91
CA ILE A 765 23.71 26.61 31.27
C ILE A 765 23.31 25.47 32.20
N VAL A 766 24.10 25.25 33.24
CA VAL A 766 23.80 24.33 34.34
C VAL A 766 23.75 25.16 35.60
N LYS A 767 22.55 25.43 36.12
CA LYS A 767 22.36 26.37 37.23
C LYS A 767 21.36 25.91 38.28
N GLY A 768 21.71 26.06 39.56
CA GLY A 768 20.80 25.79 40.68
C GLY A 768 20.54 24.30 40.94
N ASN A 769 21.28 23.40 40.30
CA ASN A 769 21.04 21.96 40.40
C ASN A 769 21.78 21.33 41.58
N THR A 770 21.27 20.18 42.03
CA THR A 770 22.04 19.24 42.85
C THR A 770 22.46 18.07 41.97
N LEU A 771 23.77 17.93 41.74
CA LEU A 771 24.38 16.96 40.83
C LEU A 771 25.22 15.96 41.62
N SER A 772 24.77 14.72 41.74
CA SER A 772 25.45 13.72 42.57
C SER A 772 25.62 12.38 41.88
N THR A 773 26.54 11.57 42.40
CA THR A 773 26.79 10.20 41.92
C THR A 773 26.62 9.21 43.07
N MET A 774 26.05 8.03 42.80
CA MET A 774 25.89 6.99 43.83
C MET A 774 27.20 6.24 44.11
N GLU A 775 27.95 5.89 43.05
CA GLU A 775 29.21 5.16 43.13
C GLU A 775 30.39 6.05 43.55
N ASN A 776 31.39 5.40 44.19
CA ASN A 776 32.53 6.02 44.87
C ASN A 776 33.85 5.28 44.59
N LYS A 777 34.08 4.85 43.36
CA LYS A 777 35.29 4.10 42.95
C LYS A 777 36.42 5.00 42.48
N GLY A 778 36.15 6.27 42.16
CA GLY A 778 37.16 7.29 41.86
C GLY A 778 37.07 7.93 40.50
N MET A 779 36.24 7.40 39.61
CA MET A 779 36.11 7.86 38.23
C MET A 779 34.81 8.66 38.00
N GLU A 780 33.96 8.77 39.02
CA GLU A 780 32.62 9.36 38.93
C GLU A 780 32.66 10.89 38.96
N SER A 781 31.88 11.55 38.11
CA SER A 781 31.79 13.01 38.12
C SER A 781 30.36 13.52 38.07
N SER A 782 30.11 14.70 38.63
CA SER A 782 28.80 15.33 38.53
C SER A 782 28.47 15.64 37.07
N VAL A 783 29.43 16.16 36.31
CA VAL A 783 29.33 16.36 34.87
C VAL A 783 30.58 15.77 34.21
N TYR A 784 30.39 14.97 33.16
CA TYR A 784 31.47 14.45 32.34
C TYR A 784 31.30 14.91 30.90
N ALA A 785 32.37 15.42 30.28
CA ALA A 785 32.43 15.65 28.85
C ALA A 785 33.74 15.11 28.29
N TYR A 786 33.64 14.42 27.13
CA TYR A 786 34.83 13.91 26.46
C TYR A 786 35.73 15.03 25.97
N ALA A 787 35.21 16.00 25.22
CA ALA A 787 35.94 17.20 24.80
C ALA A 787 34.97 18.37 24.61
N ILE A 788 35.47 19.60 24.66
CA ILE A 788 34.66 20.81 24.55
C ILE A 788 35.32 21.81 23.60
N GLU A 789 34.55 22.33 22.66
CA GLU A 789 34.95 23.44 21.81
C GLU A 789 33.88 24.54 21.89
N VAL A 790 34.26 25.75 22.29
CA VAL A 790 33.33 26.88 22.46
C VAL A 790 33.83 28.07 21.65
N ASN A 791 33.11 28.40 20.60
CA ASN A 791 33.51 29.39 19.61
C ASN A 791 32.40 30.43 19.37
N ASN A 792 32.76 31.52 18.70
CA ASN A 792 31.83 32.52 18.15
C ASN A 792 30.82 33.07 19.17
N GLY A 793 31.29 33.43 20.36
CA GLY A 793 30.45 33.92 21.46
C GLY A 793 29.59 32.85 22.14
N GLY A 794 29.85 31.56 21.85
CA GLY A 794 29.26 30.45 22.57
C GLY A 794 29.64 30.47 24.06
N TYR A 795 28.83 29.85 24.92
CA TYR A 795 29.12 29.81 26.35
C TYR A 795 28.74 28.49 27.03
N ILE A 796 29.54 28.10 28.02
CA ILE A 796 29.22 27.05 28.99
C ILE A 796 29.31 27.68 30.37
N ASP A 797 28.18 27.80 31.07
CA ASP A 797 28.10 28.38 32.41
C ASP A 797 27.53 27.38 33.40
N VAL A 798 28.38 26.92 34.32
CA VAL A 798 28.03 26.02 35.41
C VAL A 798 28.10 26.81 36.71
N GLU A 799 26.96 27.34 37.15
CA GLU A 799 26.91 28.23 38.32
C GLU A 799 25.91 27.83 39.40
N ASN A 800 26.25 28.10 40.66
CA ASN A 800 25.34 27.89 41.81
C ASN A 800 24.79 26.45 41.92
N ASN A 801 25.60 25.44 41.60
CA ASN A 801 25.23 24.03 41.74
C ASN A 801 25.81 23.42 43.03
N THR A 802 25.10 22.45 43.60
CA THR A 802 25.59 21.58 44.66
C THR A 802 26.06 20.27 44.04
N MET A 803 27.36 19.97 44.12
CA MET A 803 27.99 18.83 43.47
C MET A 803 28.57 17.85 44.50
N SER A 804 28.29 16.55 44.35
CA SER A 804 28.80 15.50 45.25
C SER A 804 29.20 14.25 44.46
N ALA A 805 30.46 14.19 44.05
CA ALA A 805 31.05 13.12 43.24
C ALA A 805 32.58 13.06 43.47
N ALA A 806 33.31 12.16 42.78
CA ALA A 806 34.77 12.20 42.84
C ALA A 806 35.30 13.49 42.22
N ASN A 807 34.71 13.94 41.10
CA ASN A 807 35.00 15.22 40.44
C ASN A 807 33.72 16.01 40.14
N GLY A 808 33.78 17.34 40.11
CA GLY A 808 32.64 18.19 39.73
C GLY A 808 32.38 18.11 38.23
N LEU A 809 33.08 18.96 37.46
CA LEU A 809 33.14 18.90 35.99
C LEU A 809 34.43 18.20 35.57
N TYR A 810 34.32 17.07 34.87
CA TYR A 810 35.44 16.31 34.32
C TYR A 810 35.50 16.51 32.80
N LEU A 811 36.59 17.10 32.31
CA LEU A 811 36.88 17.25 30.88
C LEU A 811 38.04 16.31 30.53
N ASN A 812 37.74 15.24 29.80
CA ASN A 812 38.69 14.16 29.55
C ASN A 812 39.71 14.46 28.43
N GLY A 813 39.30 15.23 27.45
CA GLY A 813 40.05 15.56 26.25
C GLY A 813 40.31 17.05 26.15
N ASP A 814 40.79 17.46 24.97
CA ASP A 814 41.16 18.84 24.73
C ASP A 814 39.96 19.78 24.82
N THR A 815 40.19 20.95 25.42
CA THR A 815 39.19 21.99 25.59
C THR A 815 39.64 23.27 24.91
N THR A 816 38.91 23.73 23.90
CA THR A 816 39.24 24.94 23.15
C THR A 816 38.14 25.97 23.34
N VAL A 817 38.51 27.18 23.72
CA VAL A 817 37.60 28.33 23.77
C VAL A 817 38.20 29.44 22.91
N SER A 818 37.51 29.84 21.86
CA SER A 818 37.99 30.85 20.92
C SER A 818 36.91 31.86 20.57
N SER A 819 37.28 32.93 19.85
CA SER A 819 36.34 33.87 19.22
C SER A 819 35.25 34.38 20.18
N ALA A 820 35.68 34.98 21.29
CA ALA A 820 34.83 35.47 22.40
C ALA A 820 33.98 34.41 23.12
N GLY A 821 34.34 33.12 23.04
CA GLY A 821 33.71 32.05 23.81
C GLY A 821 33.92 32.19 25.33
N LEU A 822 33.00 31.65 26.12
CA LEU A 822 33.05 31.67 27.59
C LEU A 822 32.92 30.27 28.18
N LEU A 823 33.88 29.87 29.02
CA LEU A 823 33.78 28.69 29.86
C LEU A 823 33.86 29.11 31.34
N ARG A 824 32.75 28.97 32.07
CA ARG A 824 32.62 29.44 33.44
C ARG A 824 32.11 28.33 34.35
N VAL A 825 32.84 28.07 35.44
CA VAL A 825 32.36 27.28 36.58
C VAL A 825 32.52 28.13 37.83
N ALA A 826 31.41 28.63 38.38
CA ALA A 826 31.44 29.61 39.46
C ALA A 826 30.39 29.33 40.55
N ASP A 827 30.68 29.74 41.78
CA ASP A 827 29.73 29.71 42.91
C ASP A 827 29.12 28.33 43.22
N CYS A 828 29.77 27.25 42.78
CA CYS A 828 29.35 25.88 43.08
C CYS A 828 29.83 25.44 44.47
N TYR A 829 28.98 24.68 45.17
CA TYR A 829 29.31 23.99 46.41
C TYR A 829 29.69 22.55 46.07
N PHE A 830 30.96 22.17 46.29
CA PHE A 830 31.48 20.85 45.89
C PHE A 830 31.95 20.05 47.10
N VAL A 831 31.42 18.83 47.21
CA VAL A 831 31.83 17.84 48.21
C VAL A 831 32.54 16.70 47.48
N GLY A 832 33.87 16.79 47.43
CA GLY A 832 34.71 15.69 46.95
C GLY A 832 34.68 14.49 47.90
N ARG A 833 34.86 13.27 47.37
CA ARG A 833 34.78 12.06 48.17
C ARG A 833 36.12 11.69 48.81
N LYS A 834 36.14 11.65 50.15
CA LYS A 834 37.34 11.51 51.02
C LYS A 834 38.33 10.38 50.69
N ARG A 835 37.95 9.35 49.93
CA ARG A 835 38.81 8.20 49.64
C ARG A 835 39.79 8.43 48.49
N LEU A 836 39.73 9.57 47.81
CA LEU A 836 40.52 9.87 46.62
C LEU A 836 41.43 11.06 46.87
N LEU A 837 42.67 10.97 46.41
CA LEU A 837 43.67 12.03 46.58
C LEU A 837 43.40 13.25 45.68
N ASN A 838 42.63 13.09 44.60
CA ASN A 838 42.57 14.05 43.49
C ASN A 838 41.15 14.56 43.18
N SER A 839 40.25 14.67 44.17
CA SER A 839 38.93 15.27 43.92
C SER A 839 39.03 16.75 43.58
N ALA A 840 38.49 17.15 42.44
CA ALA A 840 38.48 18.53 42.00
C ALA A 840 37.09 19.00 41.55
N LEU A 841 36.77 20.27 41.78
CA LEU A 841 35.54 20.88 41.23
C LEU A 841 35.59 20.91 39.69
N LEU A 842 36.76 21.16 39.13
CA LEU A 842 37.05 21.08 37.70
C LEU A 842 38.29 20.21 37.53
N TYR A 843 38.16 19.10 36.79
CA TYR A 843 39.26 18.21 36.43
C TYR A 843 39.48 18.29 34.92
N LEU A 844 40.71 18.57 34.52
CA LEU A 844 41.13 18.75 33.12
C LEU A 844 42.18 17.67 32.81
N ASP A 845 41.86 16.75 31.92
CA ASP A 845 42.74 15.63 31.52
C ASP A 845 43.32 15.80 30.10
N GLY A 846 43.05 16.95 29.45
CA GLY A 846 43.59 17.36 28.15
C GLY A 846 44.17 18.77 28.15
N LEU A 847 44.58 19.26 26.98
CA LEU A 847 45.07 20.63 26.80
C LEU A 847 43.91 21.63 26.85
N VAL A 848 44.12 22.77 27.50
CA VAL A 848 43.16 23.89 27.47
C VAL A 848 43.74 25.04 26.67
N THR A 849 43.05 25.42 25.60
CA THR A 849 43.45 26.49 24.68
C THR A 849 42.43 27.63 24.76
N LEU A 850 42.89 28.84 25.06
CA LEU A 850 42.07 30.06 25.11
C LEU A 850 42.60 31.06 24.08
N GLU A 851 41.81 31.39 23.07
CA GLU A 851 42.21 32.24 21.94
C GLU A 851 41.17 33.35 21.67
N ASP A 852 41.58 34.40 20.95
CA ASP A 852 40.70 35.41 20.34
C ASP A 852 39.59 35.98 21.26
N GLY A 853 40.00 36.48 22.42
CA GLY A 853 39.09 37.14 23.38
C GLY A 853 38.27 36.19 24.25
N ALA A 854 38.57 34.89 24.23
CA ALA A 854 37.97 33.89 25.10
C ALA A 854 38.16 34.21 26.60
N GLN A 855 37.19 33.78 27.41
CA GLN A 855 37.22 33.93 28.87
C GLN A 855 37.02 32.57 29.56
N GLY A 856 37.93 32.26 30.47
CA GLY A 856 37.79 31.15 31.43
C GLY A 856 37.61 31.70 32.84
N VAL A 857 36.50 31.39 33.52
CA VAL A 857 36.23 31.88 34.88
C VAL A 857 35.95 30.72 35.82
N TRP A 858 36.84 30.54 36.80
CA TRP A 858 36.74 29.49 37.81
C TRP A 858 36.66 30.11 39.21
N ARG A 859 35.51 29.98 39.87
CA ARG A 859 35.32 30.52 41.24
C ARG A 859 34.65 29.49 42.13
N ALA A 860 35.42 28.81 42.97
CA ALA A 860 34.88 27.89 43.96
C ALA A 860 34.38 28.64 45.21
N ARG A 861 33.25 28.21 45.77
CA ARG A 861 32.94 28.45 47.19
C ARG A 861 33.54 27.31 48.01
N ARG A 862 34.05 27.63 49.20
CA ARG A 862 34.62 26.63 50.09
C ARG A 862 33.49 25.71 50.59
N GLY A 863 33.58 24.43 50.22
CA GLY A 863 32.73 23.35 50.69
C GLY A 863 32.92 23.03 52.16
#